data_AF-A0A563W3V4-F1
#
_entry.id   AF-A0A563W3V4-F1
#
_cell.length_a   1.000
_cell.length_b   1.000
_cell.length_c   1.000
_cell.angle_alpha   90.00
_cell.angle_beta   90.00
_cell.angle_gamma   90.00
#
_symmetry.space_group_name_H-M   'P 1'
#
loop_
_entity.id
_entity.type
_entity.pdbx_description
1 polymer ?
#
loop_
_entity_poly.entity_id
_entity_poly.type
_entity_poly.pdbx_seq_one_letter_code
_entity_poly.pdbx_strand_id
1 'polypeptide(L)'
;MAETQVTVTIQNLAPESGTFLTPFWVGFHDGDFDTFDRRRTITPGLERIVEDGDTAQFSEEFLTSRDGTVEVTIAGGEGLEGIIDPGETVTSTFTLDSEADTSQFFSYASMVIPSNDAFIANEDSRAFRLFDEEGNFIGTDFILEGNRVLDAGTEVNDELAENTAFFSQATPNTGEDENGVVGGHPGFIEDGRILSEDGTTEGAPAAFNNADFTAEGYQVARITVSLDERSEEPPLPLANVERIISILDGEQEVEEGDANATGTSALTLSTTGDSLRYSLTVSGLDFGASGLIEGGAQTEDTSDDVTRLQINNAPSGENGDVVFSLFDTVEAELGNVLEIPGNQDEDLNVTANSDGSVTLTGVWEETDPASTALSEFVGEIRGGAEDEDLNLYWNVHTEEFPAGAIRGQLAVNNEEDNPPEPAEVIVTIENLAPEGGTFLTPFWVGFHDGGFDTYDRRRLITSGLESLVEDGDTAAFSNEFTANQDGAIDGTIGGSDGIDGPIDPGETATATFTLDSQADTSQFFSYASMVIPSNDAFISNGGPRDFRLFDEIGNFIGADFIVGGSQVLDGGTEVNDELAENTAFFSQAEPNTGEDENGVVTFHPGFIEDGRILSEDGTTEGALAAFNNADFTTEGYQLARVTVSAIDDPVNIISTLDGEQEVEAGDSDATGTSTLTLNDTGNALEYSLTVSGLDFGANGLIEGGAQTEDTSDDVTRLHINNAPPGENGDVVFSLFDAVAPEFGDVLDIPGNQDEDLTVTANDDGSVTLTGVWERTDPSSAALNEFVSDMRNTDAGEELDLYWNVRTEEFPAGAIRGQLMLEEEEIETTELFRFRNTTFGSGSYIYVNEQERDAIRNNPDLNQIFELEGEQEDGTINAAFTASANPGEDFIAQYRFQNNLSPGNYLYAGESERERINQDFANEFTEEGLAFYAYEAGSGQGAEFTRFQNEDIPSTYLFAGESESASIRENFPNFIEEGVAFEAIEVEM
;
A
#
# COMPACT_ATOMS: atom_id res chain seq x y z
N MET A 1 20.91 -11.71 -23.43
CA MET A 1 22.25 -11.69 -22.82
C MET A 1 22.00 -12.06 -21.37
N ALA A 2 22.85 -12.88 -20.75
CA ALA A 2 22.61 -13.30 -19.37
C ALA A 2 23.16 -12.21 -18.45
N GLU A 3 22.32 -11.21 -18.18
CA GLU A 3 22.61 -10.14 -17.23
C GLU A 3 22.51 -10.70 -15.81
N THR A 4 23.49 -10.37 -14.97
CA THR A 4 23.61 -10.82 -13.58
C THR A 4 23.73 -9.58 -12.70
N GLN A 5 22.78 -9.40 -11.79
CA GLN A 5 22.88 -8.35 -10.77
C GLN A 5 23.81 -8.80 -9.65
N VAL A 6 24.77 -7.96 -9.30
CA VAL A 6 25.76 -8.24 -8.26
C VAL A 6 25.85 -7.06 -7.31
N THR A 7 26.01 -7.34 -6.02
CA THR A 7 26.21 -6.33 -4.99
C THR A 7 27.67 -6.37 -4.53
N VAL A 8 28.32 -5.21 -4.54
CA VAL A 8 29.65 -5.01 -3.96
C VAL A 8 29.48 -4.35 -2.59
N THR A 9 29.95 -5.04 -1.55
CA THR A 9 29.97 -4.55 -0.17
C THR A 9 31.40 -4.31 0.28
N ILE A 10 31.68 -3.11 0.77
CA ILE A 10 32.95 -2.72 1.38
C ILE A 10 32.71 -2.42 2.85
N GLN A 11 33.35 -3.17 3.74
CA GLN A 11 33.34 -2.89 5.17
C GLN A 11 34.75 -2.46 5.59
N ASN A 12 34.90 -1.29 6.20
CA ASN A 12 36.14 -0.90 6.84
C ASN A 12 36.26 -1.64 8.19
N LEU A 13 37.25 -2.54 8.28
CA LEU A 13 37.47 -3.40 9.45
C LEU A 13 38.51 -2.83 10.42
N ALA A 14 39.00 -1.61 10.17
CA ALA A 14 39.90 -0.96 11.11
C ALA A 14 39.21 -0.82 12.49
N PRO A 15 39.95 -0.96 13.60
CA PRO A 15 39.41 -0.71 14.93
C PRO A 15 39.00 0.76 15.09
N GLU A 16 38.18 1.07 16.09
CA GLU A 16 37.95 2.45 16.54
C GLU A 16 39.30 3.17 16.74
N SER A 17 39.42 4.43 16.28
CA SER A 17 40.71 5.14 16.19
C SER A 17 41.75 4.49 15.26
N GLY A 18 41.29 3.71 14.27
CA GLY A 18 42.08 3.06 13.24
C GLY A 18 42.13 3.86 11.93
N THR A 19 42.56 3.22 10.83
CA THR A 19 42.65 3.86 9.52
C THR A 19 41.29 3.97 8.83
N PHE A 20 41.09 5.03 8.07
CA PHE A 20 39.91 5.27 7.24
C PHE A 20 40.25 4.92 5.78
N LEU A 21 39.23 4.84 4.93
CA LEU A 21 39.40 4.64 3.49
C LEU A 21 38.80 5.83 2.74
N THR A 22 39.51 6.35 1.76
CA THR A 22 38.93 7.35 0.83
C THR A 22 37.85 6.69 -0.04
N PRO A 23 37.07 7.46 -0.84
CA PRO A 23 36.12 6.87 -1.79
C PRO A 23 36.73 5.69 -2.54
N PHE A 24 36.02 4.58 -2.51
CA PHE A 24 36.53 3.26 -2.88
C PHE A 24 36.23 2.98 -4.35
N TRP A 25 37.26 2.93 -5.18
CA TRP A 25 37.08 2.64 -6.60
C TRP A 25 36.95 1.13 -6.83
N VAL A 26 35.99 0.72 -7.65
CA VAL A 26 35.82 -0.66 -8.12
C VAL A 26 35.57 -0.71 -9.63
N GLY A 27 36.03 -1.77 -10.29
CA GLY A 27 35.84 -1.95 -11.74
C GLY A 27 35.79 -3.42 -12.19
N PHE A 28 35.01 -3.68 -13.22
CA PHE A 28 34.77 -5.01 -13.81
C PHE A 28 35.35 -5.10 -15.23
N HIS A 29 36.20 -6.09 -15.48
CA HIS A 29 37.03 -6.15 -16.70
C HIS A 29 37.34 -7.59 -17.15
N ASP A 30 38.03 -7.72 -18.28
CA ASP A 30 38.43 -8.99 -18.92
C ASP A 30 39.71 -9.65 -18.37
N GLY A 31 40.24 -9.09 -17.29
CA GLY A 31 41.48 -9.54 -16.66
C GLY A 31 42.75 -8.99 -17.31
N ASP A 32 42.66 -8.09 -18.29
CA ASP A 32 43.82 -7.39 -18.86
C ASP A 32 44.03 -5.98 -18.27
N PHE A 33 43.01 -5.37 -17.64
CA PHE A 33 43.19 -4.14 -16.85
C PHE A 33 44.05 -4.43 -15.60
N ASP A 34 45.22 -3.79 -15.54
CA ASP A 34 46.19 -3.93 -14.46
C ASP A 34 46.23 -2.66 -13.61
N THR A 35 45.88 -2.76 -12.33
CA THR A 35 45.83 -1.60 -11.43
C THR A 35 47.25 -1.10 -11.12
N PHE A 36 48.19 -2.01 -10.80
CA PHE A 36 49.60 -1.68 -10.57
C PHE A 36 50.49 -2.94 -10.55
N ASP A 37 51.78 -2.72 -10.83
CA ASP A 37 52.85 -3.71 -10.65
C ASP A 37 53.78 -3.29 -9.48
N ARG A 38 54.08 -4.19 -8.54
CA ARG A 38 55.13 -3.91 -7.54
C ARG A 38 56.47 -3.62 -8.21
N ARG A 39 57.25 -2.72 -7.60
CA ARG A 39 58.55 -2.25 -8.09
C ARG A 39 58.46 -1.49 -9.43
N ARG A 40 57.28 -1.00 -9.79
CA ARG A 40 57.04 -0.03 -10.85
C ARG A 40 56.46 1.26 -10.26
N THR A 41 56.54 2.33 -11.03
CA THR A 41 55.81 3.57 -10.75
C THR A 41 54.34 3.36 -11.10
N ILE A 42 53.43 3.95 -10.33
CA ILE A 42 51.98 3.92 -10.61
C ILE A 42 51.60 4.83 -11.79
N THR A 43 50.37 4.67 -12.29
CA THR A 43 49.82 5.56 -13.32
C THR A 43 49.42 6.90 -12.71
N PRO A 44 49.32 7.96 -13.53
CA PRO A 44 48.81 9.24 -13.06
C PRO A 44 47.41 9.15 -12.43
N GLY A 45 46.52 8.29 -12.93
CA GLY A 45 45.20 8.08 -12.34
C GLY A 45 45.28 7.45 -10.95
N LEU A 46 46.09 6.40 -10.77
CA LEU A 46 46.25 5.77 -9.46
C LEU A 46 46.95 6.72 -8.47
N GLU A 47 47.87 7.57 -8.95
CA GLU A 47 48.51 8.63 -8.14
C GLU A 47 47.48 9.58 -7.52
N ARG A 48 46.42 9.96 -8.26
CA ARG A 48 45.33 10.79 -7.72
C ARG A 48 44.54 10.10 -6.60
N ILE A 49 44.33 8.78 -6.71
CA ILE A 49 43.65 8.02 -5.65
C ILE A 49 44.52 8.00 -4.41
N VAL A 50 45.79 7.61 -4.54
CA VAL A 50 46.63 7.31 -3.38
C VAL A 50 47.15 8.54 -2.65
N GLU A 51 47.15 9.73 -3.27
CA GLU A 51 47.57 10.99 -2.62
C GLU A 51 46.39 11.84 -2.13
N ASP A 52 45.22 11.75 -2.80
CA ASP A 52 44.10 12.67 -2.55
C ASP A 52 42.73 12.00 -2.44
N GLY A 53 42.62 10.68 -2.65
CA GLY A 53 41.34 9.96 -2.70
C GLY A 53 40.49 10.24 -3.96
N ASP A 54 41.07 10.88 -4.98
CA ASP A 54 40.37 11.31 -6.20
C ASP A 54 40.42 10.22 -7.28
N THR A 55 39.27 9.59 -7.53
CA THR A 55 39.12 8.45 -8.45
C THR A 55 38.90 8.85 -9.91
N ALA A 56 38.55 10.10 -10.19
CA ALA A 56 38.00 10.51 -11.49
C ALA A 56 38.95 10.22 -12.66
N GLN A 57 40.25 10.47 -12.46
CA GLN A 57 41.26 10.22 -13.50
C GLN A 57 41.52 8.72 -13.70
N PHE A 58 41.44 7.92 -12.64
CA PHE A 58 41.62 6.48 -12.73
C PHE A 58 40.44 5.81 -13.45
N SER A 59 39.22 6.26 -13.18
CA SER A 59 38.02 5.89 -13.94
C SER A 59 38.16 6.22 -15.44
N GLU A 60 38.73 7.38 -15.80
CA GLU A 60 39.00 7.72 -17.20
C GLU A 60 40.05 6.79 -17.84
N GLU A 61 41.11 6.43 -17.11
CA GLU A 61 42.13 5.47 -17.55
C GLU A 61 41.53 4.08 -17.78
N PHE A 62 40.68 3.61 -16.87
CA PHE A 62 39.94 2.36 -16.98
C PHE A 62 39.05 2.33 -18.22
N LEU A 63 38.16 3.30 -18.40
CA LEU A 63 37.26 3.35 -19.56
C LEU A 63 38.02 3.52 -20.88
N THR A 64 39.18 4.18 -20.85
CA THR A 64 40.05 4.35 -22.03
C THR A 64 40.76 3.06 -22.44
N SER A 65 41.08 2.19 -21.47
CA SER A 65 41.71 0.88 -21.73
C SER A 65 40.82 0.00 -22.62
N ARG A 66 39.49 0.06 -22.38
CA ARG A 66 38.44 -0.81 -22.94
C ARG A 66 38.51 -2.27 -22.49
N ASP A 67 39.31 -2.54 -21.48
CA ASP A 67 39.41 -3.86 -20.85
C ASP A 67 38.15 -4.14 -20.00
N GLY A 68 37.43 -3.08 -19.58
CA GLY A 68 36.15 -3.12 -18.88
C GLY A 68 35.24 -1.94 -19.23
N THR A 69 33.97 -2.01 -18.85
CA THR A 69 32.97 -0.94 -19.10
C THR A 69 32.15 -0.55 -17.89
N VAL A 70 32.22 -1.31 -16.80
CA VAL A 70 31.47 -1.06 -15.57
C VAL A 70 32.47 -0.73 -14.46
N GLU A 71 32.32 0.44 -13.85
CA GLU A 71 33.13 0.93 -12.74
C GLU A 71 32.31 1.91 -11.91
N VAL A 72 32.69 2.09 -10.64
CA VAL A 72 32.11 3.14 -9.80
C VAL A 72 33.09 3.52 -8.69
N THR A 73 32.82 4.68 -8.10
CA THR A 73 33.39 5.11 -6.83
C THR A 73 32.33 5.00 -5.75
N ILE A 74 32.57 4.13 -4.78
CA ILE A 74 31.68 3.93 -3.62
C ILE A 74 32.18 4.83 -2.48
N ALA A 75 31.37 5.81 -2.12
CA ALA A 75 31.69 6.80 -1.08
C ALA A 75 31.12 6.36 0.28
N GLY A 76 31.79 6.73 1.37
CA GLY A 76 31.23 6.64 2.72
C GLY A 76 30.12 7.64 2.95
N GLY A 77 29.10 7.23 3.69
CA GLY A 77 27.96 8.03 4.11
C GLY A 77 27.97 8.36 5.61
N GLU A 78 28.82 7.70 6.40
CA GLU A 78 28.97 7.97 7.83
C GLU A 78 30.14 8.93 8.09
N GLY A 79 30.04 9.78 9.12
CA GLY A 79 31.15 10.61 9.58
C GLY A 79 31.57 11.71 8.59
N LEU A 80 32.77 11.62 8.03
CA LEU A 80 33.29 12.63 7.09
C LEU A 80 32.85 12.31 5.66
N GLU A 81 32.08 13.21 5.04
CA GLU A 81 31.50 13.04 3.70
C GLU A 81 32.50 12.42 2.69
N GLY A 82 32.14 11.26 2.15
CA GLY A 82 32.91 10.53 1.15
C GLY A 82 33.96 9.56 1.69
N ILE A 83 34.37 9.67 2.95
CA ILE A 83 35.35 8.79 3.60
C ILE A 83 34.61 7.63 4.26
N ILE A 84 35.15 6.42 4.16
CA ILE A 84 34.61 5.22 4.82
C ILE A 84 35.29 5.06 6.19
N ASP A 85 34.55 5.29 7.25
CA ASP A 85 34.98 5.31 8.65
C ASP A 85 35.28 3.90 9.20
N PRO A 86 36.13 3.74 10.22
CA PRO A 86 36.34 2.45 10.90
C PRO A 86 35.02 1.86 11.42
N GLY A 87 34.64 0.68 10.90
CA GLY A 87 33.38 0.00 11.22
C GLY A 87 32.25 0.23 10.21
N GLU A 88 32.36 1.24 9.36
CA GLU A 88 31.36 1.55 8.33
C GLU A 88 31.29 0.44 7.26
N THR A 89 30.09 0.20 6.76
CA THR A 89 29.82 -0.70 5.64
C THR A 89 29.05 0.03 4.56
N VAL A 90 29.61 0.07 3.34
CA VAL A 90 29.00 0.68 2.16
C VAL A 90 28.70 -0.38 1.10
N THR A 91 27.64 -0.18 0.32
CA THR A 91 27.22 -1.13 -0.72
C THR A 91 26.89 -0.42 -2.03
N SER A 92 27.04 -1.13 -3.14
CA SER A 92 26.60 -0.68 -4.47
C SER A 92 26.22 -1.87 -5.34
N THR A 93 25.17 -1.74 -6.15
CA THR A 93 24.66 -2.81 -7.02
C THR A 93 25.03 -2.55 -8.48
N PHE A 94 25.33 -3.60 -9.24
CA PHE A 94 25.74 -3.54 -10.64
C PHE A 94 25.07 -4.63 -11.46
N THR A 95 24.73 -4.32 -12.71
CA THR A 95 24.34 -5.32 -13.71
C THR A 95 25.55 -5.67 -14.57
N LEU A 96 25.96 -6.94 -14.55
CA LEU A 96 27.07 -7.48 -15.33
C LEU A 96 26.56 -8.40 -16.43
N ASP A 97 27.19 -8.39 -17.60
CA ASP A 97 26.92 -9.40 -18.63
C ASP A 97 27.88 -10.58 -18.44
N SER A 98 27.35 -11.71 -17.99
CA SER A 98 28.11 -12.94 -17.74
C SER A 98 28.79 -13.50 -19.00
N GLU A 99 28.27 -13.16 -20.18
CA GLU A 99 28.82 -13.58 -21.49
C GLU A 99 29.79 -12.53 -22.07
N ALA A 100 29.89 -11.34 -21.47
CA ALA A 100 30.85 -10.34 -21.87
C ALA A 100 32.22 -10.63 -21.24
N ASP A 101 33.24 -10.73 -22.08
CA ASP A 101 34.63 -10.83 -21.63
C ASP A 101 34.98 -9.65 -20.69
N THR A 102 34.41 -8.46 -20.91
CA THR A 102 34.67 -7.23 -20.15
C THR A 102 34.09 -7.18 -18.73
N SER A 103 33.51 -8.27 -18.21
CA SER A 103 32.91 -8.32 -16.86
C SER A 103 33.38 -9.52 -16.02
N GLN A 104 34.41 -10.23 -16.48
CA GLN A 104 34.82 -11.52 -15.92
C GLN A 104 35.62 -11.42 -14.61
N PHE A 105 36.27 -10.28 -14.36
CA PHE A 105 37.17 -10.06 -13.24
C PHE A 105 36.87 -8.75 -12.52
N PHE A 106 37.12 -8.73 -11.21
CA PHE A 106 36.93 -7.60 -10.32
C PHE A 106 38.27 -7.01 -9.87
N SER A 107 38.40 -5.68 -9.92
CA SER A 107 39.52 -4.92 -9.37
C SER A 107 39.03 -3.79 -8.48
N TYR A 108 39.88 -3.37 -7.53
CA TYR A 108 39.58 -2.30 -6.59
C TYR A 108 40.80 -1.45 -6.24
N ALA A 109 40.58 -0.20 -5.79
CA ALA A 109 41.61 0.68 -5.25
C ALA A 109 41.03 1.71 -4.25
N SER A 110 41.73 1.96 -3.15
CA SER A 110 41.42 3.05 -2.20
C SER A 110 42.66 3.46 -1.40
N MET A 111 42.75 4.74 -1.04
CA MET A 111 43.79 5.26 -0.15
C MET A 111 43.43 4.95 1.30
N VAL A 112 44.44 4.57 2.08
CA VAL A 112 44.34 4.34 3.52
C VAL A 112 44.80 5.62 4.21
N ILE A 113 43.90 6.27 4.96
CA ILE A 113 44.21 7.55 5.63
C ILE A 113 44.16 7.42 7.16
N PRO A 114 44.92 8.25 7.90
CA PRO A 114 45.87 9.26 7.44
C PRO A 114 47.13 8.62 6.84
N SER A 115 47.56 9.11 5.70
CA SER A 115 48.85 8.78 5.09
C SER A 115 49.25 9.82 4.04
N ASN A 116 50.48 9.73 3.54
CA ASN A 116 50.93 10.48 2.38
C ASN A 116 50.53 9.77 1.08
N ASP A 117 50.83 8.46 0.98
CA ASP A 117 50.58 7.68 -0.23
C ASP A 117 50.28 6.19 0.05
N ALA A 118 49.72 5.89 1.23
CA ALA A 118 49.40 4.52 1.61
C ALA A 118 48.07 4.07 0.98
N PHE A 119 48.03 2.87 0.39
CA PHE A 119 46.83 2.42 -0.32
C PHE A 119 46.65 0.89 -0.30
N ILE A 120 45.46 0.47 -0.72
CA ILE A 120 45.10 -0.92 -1.00
C ILE A 120 44.56 -1.06 -2.42
N ALA A 121 45.02 -2.09 -3.14
CA ALA A 121 44.55 -2.48 -4.47
C ALA A 121 44.98 -3.93 -4.79
N ASN A 122 44.45 -4.52 -5.87
CA ASN A 122 44.83 -5.87 -6.31
C ASN A 122 45.92 -5.86 -7.40
N GLU A 123 47.09 -6.42 -7.08
CA GLU A 123 48.24 -6.53 -8.01
C GLU A 123 48.00 -7.51 -9.18
N ASP A 124 47.26 -8.60 -8.94
CA ASP A 124 46.93 -9.57 -9.99
C ASP A 124 45.56 -9.23 -10.56
N SER A 125 45.53 -8.80 -11.82
CA SER A 125 44.32 -8.45 -12.58
C SER A 125 43.34 -9.62 -12.72
N ARG A 126 43.79 -10.86 -12.47
CA ARG A 126 42.95 -12.07 -12.51
C ARG A 126 42.71 -12.69 -11.14
N ALA A 127 43.01 -11.97 -10.06
CA ALA A 127 42.86 -12.46 -8.68
C ALA A 127 41.41 -12.85 -8.34
N PHE A 128 40.44 -12.06 -8.80
CA PHE A 128 39.03 -12.20 -8.45
C PHE A 128 38.21 -12.42 -9.71
N ARG A 129 37.97 -13.68 -10.05
CA ARG A 129 37.10 -14.07 -11.17
C ARG A 129 35.67 -14.16 -10.65
N LEU A 130 34.72 -13.57 -11.37
CA LEU A 130 33.31 -13.49 -10.95
C LEU A 130 32.42 -14.55 -11.59
N PHE A 131 32.79 -15.10 -12.75
CA PHE A 131 32.02 -16.12 -13.46
C PHE A 131 32.87 -17.36 -13.78
N ASP A 132 32.30 -18.56 -13.73
CA ASP A 132 32.99 -19.82 -14.09
C ASP A 132 33.12 -20.02 -15.63
N GLU A 133 33.56 -21.20 -16.10
CA GLU A 133 33.68 -21.47 -17.56
C GLU A 133 32.32 -21.67 -18.25
N GLU A 134 31.27 -21.83 -17.46
CA GLU A 134 29.89 -22.07 -17.88
C GLU A 134 29.01 -20.81 -17.77
N GLY A 135 29.55 -19.68 -17.29
CA GLY A 135 28.87 -18.40 -17.14
C GLY A 135 28.15 -18.21 -15.80
N ASN A 136 28.28 -19.14 -14.85
CA ASN A 136 27.63 -19.01 -13.55
C ASN A 136 28.42 -18.05 -12.65
N PHE A 137 27.70 -17.21 -11.90
CA PHE A 137 28.32 -16.32 -10.92
C PHE A 137 28.91 -17.12 -9.75
N ILE A 138 30.16 -16.82 -9.38
CA ILE A 138 30.89 -17.45 -8.27
C ILE A 138 31.27 -16.46 -7.16
N GLY A 139 31.16 -15.15 -7.42
CA GLY A 139 31.43 -14.09 -6.46
C GLY A 139 32.83 -14.08 -5.85
N THR A 140 33.02 -13.22 -4.85
CA THR A 140 34.23 -13.19 -4.02
C THR A 140 33.94 -12.63 -2.63
N ASP A 141 34.62 -13.13 -1.60
CA ASP A 141 34.57 -12.61 -0.23
C ASP A 141 35.96 -12.78 0.39
N PHE A 142 36.59 -11.66 0.74
CA PHE A 142 37.92 -11.67 1.34
C PHE A 142 38.17 -10.50 2.27
N ILE A 143 39.09 -10.71 3.20
CA ILE A 143 39.58 -9.68 4.12
C ILE A 143 40.99 -9.26 3.70
N LEU A 144 41.20 -7.95 3.66
CA LEU A 144 42.50 -7.31 3.49
C LEU A 144 43.15 -7.10 4.86
N GLU A 145 44.21 -7.87 5.12
CA GLU A 145 45.05 -7.68 6.31
C GLU A 145 45.97 -6.46 6.14
N GLY A 146 46.37 -5.83 7.25
CA GLY A 146 47.24 -4.65 7.22
C GLY A 146 48.61 -4.87 6.56
N ASN A 147 49.10 -6.12 6.47
CA ASN A 147 50.29 -6.46 5.68
C ASN A 147 50.12 -6.28 4.15
N ARG A 148 48.90 -6.00 3.69
CA ARG A 148 48.55 -5.70 2.30
C ARG A 148 48.55 -4.22 1.97
N VAL A 149 48.70 -3.34 2.95
CA VAL A 149 48.86 -1.90 2.71
C VAL A 149 50.18 -1.65 1.97
N LEU A 150 50.08 -0.84 0.92
CA LEU A 150 51.17 -0.54 0.00
C LEU A 150 51.57 0.93 0.13
N ASP A 151 52.82 1.18 -0.20
CA ASP A 151 53.41 2.51 -0.36
C ASP A 151 53.56 2.72 -1.87
N ALA A 152 52.95 3.78 -2.39
CA ALA A 152 52.96 4.10 -3.83
C ALA A 152 54.36 4.47 -4.33
N GLY A 153 55.18 5.00 -3.43
CA GLY A 153 56.49 5.56 -3.70
C GLY A 153 56.40 6.90 -4.42
N THR A 154 55.28 7.62 -4.28
CA THR A 154 55.13 8.94 -4.89
C THR A 154 55.51 10.03 -3.91
N GLU A 155 55.15 9.90 -2.63
CA GLU A 155 55.47 10.87 -1.57
C GLU A 155 56.33 10.28 -0.43
N VAL A 156 57.13 11.13 0.23
CA VAL A 156 57.86 10.73 1.44
C VAL A 156 56.88 10.56 2.61
N ASN A 157 56.89 9.37 3.21
CA ASN A 157 56.14 9.03 4.43
C ASN A 157 56.68 9.73 5.70
N ASP A 158 56.42 11.04 5.84
CA ASP A 158 56.96 11.91 6.91
C ASP A 158 55.96 12.26 8.03
N GLU A 159 54.67 11.99 7.81
CA GLU A 159 53.56 12.28 8.74
C GLU A 159 53.41 13.76 9.12
N LEU A 160 53.88 14.69 8.28
CA LEU A 160 53.73 16.12 8.52
C LEU A 160 52.29 16.55 8.27
N ALA A 161 51.67 17.23 9.25
CA ALA A 161 50.27 17.66 9.13
C ALA A 161 49.99 18.57 7.92
N GLU A 162 51.01 19.24 7.38
CA GLU A 162 50.84 20.12 6.21
C GLU A 162 50.74 19.36 4.88
N ASN A 163 51.08 18.06 4.84
CA ASN A 163 51.10 17.24 3.62
C ASN A 163 50.46 15.85 3.76
N THR A 164 50.14 15.37 4.96
CA THR A 164 49.44 14.09 5.17
C THR A 164 47.93 14.28 5.00
N ALA A 165 47.30 13.46 4.15
CA ALA A 165 45.85 13.45 3.99
C ALA A 165 45.14 13.17 5.33
N PHE A 166 43.93 13.69 5.51
CA PHE A 166 43.15 13.75 6.77
C PHE A 166 43.62 14.82 7.78
N PHE A 167 44.85 15.32 7.70
CA PHE A 167 45.33 16.40 8.58
C PHE A 167 45.12 17.80 7.99
N SER A 168 46.07 18.72 8.17
CA SER A 168 45.97 20.12 7.72
C SER A 168 46.47 20.32 6.28
N GLN A 169 46.32 19.30 5.43
CA GLN A 169 46.65 19.40 4.02
C GLN A 169 45.71 20.43 3.36
N ALA A 170 46.25 21.57 2.97
CA ALA A 170 45.44 22.70 2.48
C ALA A 170 45.09 22.59 0.99
N THR A 171 45.86 21.81 0.22
CA THR A 171 45.66 21.59 -1.21
C THR A 171 46.16 20.19 -1.61
N PRO A 172 45.57 19.55 -2.63
CA PRO A 172 46.04 18.27 -3.19
C PRO A 172 47.52 18.26 -3.61
N ASN A 173 48.18 17.09 -3.54
CA ASN A 173 49.59 16.81 -3.91
C ASN A 173 50.61 17.81 -3.30
N THR A 174 50.87 17.70 -1.99
CA THR A 174 51.72 18.64 -1.24
C THR A 174 52.91 18.01 -0.52
N GLY A 175 53.08 16.69 -0.59
CA GLY A 175 54.24 15.99 -0.04
C GLY A 175 55.53 16.25 -0.79
N GLU A 176 56.65 15.77 -0.23
CA GLU A 176 57.92 15.75 -0.96
C GLU A 176 57.95 14.50 -1.86
N ASP A 177 58.08 14.69 -3.18
CA ASP A 177 58.18 13.54 -4.10
C ASP A 177 59.37 12.63 -3.76
N GLU A 178 59.14 11.35 -3.53
CA GLU A 178 60.24 10.38 -3.34
C GLU A 178 60.68 9.67 -4.65
N ASN A 179 59.89 9.80 -5.72
CA ASN A 179 60.15 9.23 -7.05
C ASN A 179 60.53 7.73 -6.98
N GLY A 180 59.85 7.02 -6.08
CA GLY A 180 59.99 5.63 -5.75
C GLY A 180 59.22 4.71 -6.69
N VAL A 181 58.89 3.53 -6.17
CA VAL A 181 58.14 2.49 -6.86
C VAL A 181 57.31 1.74 -5.84
N VAL A 182 56.18 1.16 -6.25
CA VAL A 182 55.26 0.48 -5.34
C VAL A 182 55.96 -0.58 -4.51
N GLY A 183 55.82 -0.44 -3.19
CA GLY A 183 56.40 -1.29 -2.15
C GLY A 183 55.35 -1.75 -1.13
N GLY A 184 55.76 -2.60 -0.19
CA GLY A 184 54.94 -2.79 1.02
C GLY A 184 55.21 -1.61 1.94
N HIS A 185 54.16 -1.02 2.51
CA HIS A 185 54.30 0.17 3.35
C HIS A 185 55.09 -0.18 4.63
N PRO A 186 56.09 0.63 5.04
CA PRO A 186 56.94 0.32 6.19
C PRO A 186 56.22 0.42 7.54
N GLY A 187 55.00 0.96 7.55
CA GLY A 187 54.22 1.33 8.72
C GLY A 187 54.45 2.79 9.11
N PHE A 188 53.72 3.24 10.13
CA PHE A 188 53.88 4.58 10.69
C PHE A 188 55.18 4.71 11.51
N ILE A 189 55.68 5.93 11.62
CA ILE A 189 56.87 6.30 12.39
C ILE A 189 56.62 6.00 13.87
N GLU A 190 57.54 5.27 14.52
CA GLU A 190 57.50 5.02 15.96
C GLU A 190 57.54 6.36 16.73
N ASP A 191 56.57 6.59 17.63
CA ASP A 191 56.31 7.88 18.30
C ASP A 191 55.98 9.05 17.33
N GLY A 192 55.60 8.73 16.09
CA GLY A 192 55.10 9.67 15.07
C GLY A 192 53.73 10.24 15.43
N ARG A 193 53.31 11.28 14.71
CA ARG A 193 52.08 12.02 15.04
C ARG A 193 50.85 11.11 15.01
N ILE A 194 50.75 10.25 14.00
CA ILE A 194 49.58 9.40 13.77
C ILE A 194 49.34 8.47 14.98
N LEU A 195 50.41 7.85 15.51
CA LEU A 195 50.28 6.89 16.61
C LEU A 195 50.42 7.49 18.02
N SER A 196 50.73 8.78 18.15
CA SER A 196 51.06 9.39 19.46
C SER A 196 50.19 10.59 19.85
N GLU A 197 49.47 11.23 18.92
CA GLU A 197 48.55 12.31 19.25
C GLU A 197 47.17 11.72 19.64
N ASP A 198 46.70 12.04 20.85
CA ASP A 198 45.46 11.49 21.45
C ASP A 198 44.29 12.49 21.44
N GLY A 199 44.38 13.55 20.62
CA GLY A 199 43.36 14.60 20.53
C GLY A 199 43.26 15.52 21.76
N THR A 200 44.12 15.38 22.78
CA THR A 200 44.01 16.14 24.04
C THR A 200 44.59 17.55 24.00
N THR A 201 45.20 17.96 22.88
CA THR A 201 45.72 19.31 22.66
C THR A 201 44.88 20.09 21.66
N GLU A 202 44.60 21.36 21.98
CA GLU A 202 43.85 22.29 21.13
C GLU A 202 44.46 22.36 19.70
N GLY A 203 43.70 21.89 18.71
CA GLY A 203 44.12 21.80 17.30
C GLY A 203 44.75 20.47 16.86
N ALA A 204 44.74 19.43 17.69
CA ALA A 204 45.13 18.07 17.29
C ALA A 204 43.95 17.36 16.60
N PRO A 205 44.15 16.71 15.43
CA PRO A 205 43.14 15.87 14.78
C PRO A 205 42.79 14.62 15.63
N ALA A 206 41.74 13.90 15.21
CA ALA A 206 41.23 12.71 15.86
C ALA A 206 42.34 11.71 16.25
N ALA A 207 42.18 11.02 17.38
CA ALA A 207 43.18 10.06 17.85
C ALA A 207 43.25 8.84 16.91
N PHE A 208 44.41 8.60 16.28
CA PHE A 208 44.72 7.45 15.41
C PHE A 208 45.57 6.38 16.10
N ASN A 209 45.45 6.31 17.44
CA ASN A 209 46.31 5.49 18.29
C ASN A 209 46.19 3.97 18.00
N ASN A 210 45.13 3.55 17.31
CA ASN A 210 44.91 2.17 16.88
C ASN A 210 45.07 2.01 15.37
N ALA A 211 45.73 2.93 14.65
CA ALA A 211 45.89 2.88 13.20
C ALA A 211 47.07 2.03 12.72
N ASP A 212 47.91 1.48 13.62
CA ASP A 212 49.09 0.69 13.24
C ASP A 212 48.70 -0.61 12.49
N PHE A 213 48.58 -0.50 11.17
CA PHE A 213 48.27 -1.62 10.29
C PHE A 213 49.40 -2.64 10.15
N THR A 214 50.58 -2.37 10.73
CA THR A 214 51.64 -3.38 10.84
C THR A 214 51.46 -4.32 12.03
N ALA A 215 50.52 -4.00 12.94
CA ALA A 215 50.19 -4.84 14.08
C ALA A 215 49.67 -6.22 13.64
N GLU A 216 50.04 -7.25 14.40
CA GLU A 216 49.61 -8.63 14.13
C GLU A 216 48.08 -8.74 14.25
N GLY A 217 47.44 -9.15 13.15
CA GLY A 217 45.98 -9.33 13.09
C GLY A 217 45.18 -8.10 12.68
N TYR A 218 45.85 -6.99 12.27
CA TYR A 218 45.15 -5.82 11.74
C TYR A 218 44.38 -6.16 10.47
N GLN A 219 43.11 -5.76 10.40
CA GLN A 219 42.24 -5.90 9.23
C GLN A 219 41.87 -4.50 8.75
N VAL A 220 42.00 -4.26 7.45
CA VAL A 220 41.75 -2.96 6.82
C VAL A 220 40.34 -2.93 6.26
N ALA A 221 39.99 -3.88 5.41
CA ALA A 221 38.66 -3.96 4.83
C ALA A 221 38.22 -5.40 4.58
N ARG A 222 36.92 -5.65 4.56
CA ARG A 222 36.31 -6.82 3.93
C ARG A 222 35.63 -6.37 2.64
N ILE A 223 35.85 -7.14 1.58
CA ILE A 223 35.24 -6.89 0.28
C ILE A 223 34.46 -8.14 -0.10
N THR A 224 33.17 -7.96 -0.34
CA THR A 224 32.27 -9.00 -0.82
C THR A 224 31.70 -8.55 -2.16
N VAL A 225 31.73 -9.45 -3.14
CA VAL A 225 30.94 -9.34 -4.37
C VAL A 225 30.05 -10.58 -4.39
N SER A 226 28.78 -10.38 -4.09
CA SER A 226 27.77 -11.43 -4.08
C SER A 226 26.77 -11.20 -5.21
N LEU A 227 25.94 -12.20 -5.48
CA LEU A 227 24.66 -11.90 -6.11
C LEU A 227 23.95 -10.86 -5.26
N ASP A 228 23.27 -9.93 -5.90
CA ASP A 228 22.34 -9.11 -5.17
C ASP A 228 21.32 -10.07 -4.52
N GLU A 229 20.99 -9.93 -3.25
CA GLU A 229 20.03 -10.86 -2.62
C GLU A 229 18.60 -10.68 -3.19
N ARG A 230 18.41 -9.66 -4.04
CA ARG A 230 17.27 -9.50 -4.97
C ARG A 230 17.39 -10.29 -6.29
N SER A 231 18.51 -10.99 -6.52
CA SER A 231 18.88 -11.63 -7.80
C SER A 231 18.92 -13.17 -7.77
N GLU A 232 18.19 -13.78 -6.84
CA GLU A 232 17.61 -15.12 -7.09
C GLU A 232 16.60 -15.10 -8.25
N GLU A 233 16.32 -13.94 -8.87
CA GLU A 233 15.63 -13.88 -10.16
C GLU A 233 16.53 -13.32 -11.29
N PRO A 234 16.80 -14.09 -12.37
CA PRO A 234 17.47 -13.57 -13.55
C PRO A 234 16.55 -12.62 -14.32
N PRO A 235 17.04 -11.53 -14.92
CA PRO A 235 16.21 -10.70 -15.80
C PRO A 235 16.20 -11.32 -17.20
N LEU A 236 15.12 -12.00 -17.62
CA LEU A 236 14.71 -12.26 -19.02
C LEU A 236 13.45 -13.19 -19.02
N PRO A 237 12.46 -13.03 -19.92
CA PRO A 237 11.57 -11.89 -20.21
C PRO A 237 10.48 -11.77 -19.11
N LEU A 238 9.52 -10.84 -19.23
CA LEU A 238 8.24 -10.96 -18.52
C LEU A 238 7.66 -12.36 -18.81
N ALA A 239 7.83 -13.28 -17.87
CA ALA A 239 6.97 -14.44 -17.73
C ALA A 239 6.06 -14.03 -16.58
N ASN A 240 4.79 -13.88 -16.89
CA ASN A 240 3.75 -13.46 -15.95
C ASN A 240 3.90 -14.28 -14.67
N VAL A 241 3.80 -13.62 -13.53
CA VAL A 241 3.58 -14.31 -12.26
C VAL A 241 2.25 -15.03 -12.43
N GLU A 242 2.28 -16.36 -12.54
CA GLU A 242 1.05 -17.16 -12.68
C GLU A 242 0.33 -17.11 -11.33
N ARG A 243 -0.66 -16.23 -11.22
CA ARG A 243 -1.58 -16.17 -10.09
C ARG A 243 -2.57 -17.33 -10.25
N ILE A 244 -2.77 -18.08 -9.19
CA ILE A 244 -3.72 -19.19 -9.13
C ILE A 244 -4.76 -18.80 -8.10
N ILE A 245 -6.05 -18.92 -8.42
CA ILE A 245 -7.12 -18.60 -7.47
C ILE A 245 -8.07 -19.78 -7.30
N SER A 246 -8.86 -19.75 -6.24
CA SER A 246 -10.03 -20.60 -6.11
C SER A 246 -11.06 -19.97 -5.18
N ILE A 247 -12.34 -20.16 -5.48
CA ILE A 247 -13.43 -19.98 -4.53
C ILE A 247 -13.79 -21.37 -3.99
N LEU A 248 -13.90 -21.50 -2.67
CA LEU A 248 -14.26 -22.72 -1.97
C LEU A 248 -15.71 -22.62 -1.50
N ASP A 249 -16.51 -23.62 -1.82
CA ASP A 249 -17.87 -23.75 -1.32
C ASP A 249 -18.25 -25.24 -1.15
N GLY A 250 -19.36 -25.49 -0.45
CA GLY A 250 -19.87 -26.84 -0.24
C GLY A 250 -20.59 -27.46 -1.45
N GLU A 251 -20.96 -26.67 -2.47
CA GLU A 251 -21.59 -27.17 -3.70
C GLU A 251 -20.57 -27.83 -4.65
N GLN A 252 -19.31 -27.43 -4.56
CA GLN A 252 -18.20 -28.01 -5.32
C GLN A 252 -17.79 -29.41 -4.83
N GLU A 253 -18.19 -29.79 -3.62
CA GLU A 253 -17.91 -31.13 -3.08
C GLU A 253 -18.64 -32.24 -3.85
N VAL A 254 -18.01 -33.42 -3.93
CA VAL A 254 -18.59 -34.57 -4.66
C VAL A 254 -19.79 -35.17 -3.92
N GLU A 255 -19.77 -35.09 -2.58
CA GLU A 255 -20.94 -35.30 -1.72
C GLU A 255 -21.39 -33.94 -1.18
N GLU A 256 -22.66 -33.78 -0.80
CA GLU A 256 -23.19 -32.49 -0.30
C GLU A 256 -22.33 -31.97 0.87
N GLY A 257 -21.67 -30.83 0.68
CA GLY A 257 -20.82 -30.16 1.67
C GLY A 257 -21.58 -29.21 2.58
N ASP A 258 -20.85 -28.33 3.26
CA ASP A 258 -21.40 -27.29 4.12
C ASP A 258 -21.82 -26.08 3.29
N ALA A 259 -23.12 -25.75 3.32
CA ALA A 259 -23.69 -24.64 2.55
C ALA A 259 -23.42 -23.25 3.18
N ASN A 260 -22.96 -23.20 4.43
CA ASN A 260 -22.73 -21.95 5.16
C ASN A 260 -21.24 -21.60 5.29
N ALA A 261 -20.35 -22.49 4.84
CA ALA A 261 -18.93 -22.26 4.83
C ALA A 261 -18.47 -21.81 3.45
N THR A 262 -17.58 -20.84 3.41
CA THR A 262 -16.97 -20.33 2.18
C THR A 262 -15.48 -20.17 2.38
N GLY A 263 -14.75 -20.11 1.27
CA GLY A 263 -13.35 -19.70 1.32
C GLY A 263 -12.89 -19.12 0.01
N THR A 264 -11.80 -18.39 0.06
CA THR A 264 -11.10 -17.89 -1.12
C THR A 264 -9.62 -18.18 -0.95
N SER A 265 -8.97 -18.58 -2.04
CA SER A 265 -7.54 -18.80 -2.04
C SER A 265 -6.87 -18.10 -3.20
N ALA A 266 -5.65 -17.64 -2.95
CA ALA A 266 -4.73 -17.20 -3.96
C ALA A 266 -3.38 -17.86 -3.72
N LEU A 267 -2.77 -18.36 -4.80
CA LEU A 267 -1.44 -18.94 -4.79
C LEU A 267 -0.58 -18.29 -5.87
N THR A 268 0.70 -18.14 -5.58
CA THR A 268 1.66 -17.50 -6.46
C THR A 268 2.83 -18.44 -6.68
N LEU A 269 3.02 -18.88 -7.93
CA LEU A 269 4.15 -19.72 -8.29
C LEU A 269 5.41 -18.86 -8.47
N SER A 270 6.51 -19.22 -7.84
CA SER A 270 7.79 -18.52 -8.04
C SER A 270 8.25 -18.59 -9.50
N THR A 271 9.03 -17.59 -9.93
CA THR A 271 9.58 -17.55 -11.30
C THR A 271 10.55 -18.70 -11.58
N THR A 272 11.17 -19.26 -10.55
CA THR A 272 11.99 -20.49 -10.57
C THR A 272 11.12 -21.77 -10.58
N GLY A 273 9.91 -21.70 -10.03
CA GLY A 273 8.93 -22.79 -9.98
C GLY A 273 9.24 -23.82 -8.89
N ASP A 274 10.03 -23.44 -7.90
CA ASP A 274 10.44 -24.27 -6.76
C ASP A 274 9.64 -23.98 -5.49
N SER A 275 8.80 -22.94 -5.49
CA SER A 275 7.88 -22.63 -4.41
C SER A 275 6.54 -22.12 -4.92
N LEU A 276 5.49 -22.45 -4.17
CA LEU A 276 4.11 -22.01 -4.40
C LEU A 276 3.60 -21.40 -3.10
N ARG A 277 3.66 -20.07 -3.02
CA ARG A 277 3.15 -19.31 -1.87
C ARG A 277 1.64 -19.33 -1.91
N TYR A 278 0.98 -19.53 -0.78
CA TYR A 278 -0.49 -19.54 -0.71
C TYR A 278 -1.01 -18.63 0.41
N SER A 279 -2.20 -18.11 0.17
CA SER A 279 -3.10 -17.53 1.17
C SER A 279 -4.48 -18.15 0.97
N LEU A 280 -5.06 -18.69 2.04
CA LEU A 280 -6.40 -19.25 2.04
C LEU A 280 -7.17 -18.63 3.20
N THR A 281 -8.26 -17.93 2.91
CA THR A 281 -9.18 -17.42 3.93
C THR A 281 -10.44 -18.29 3.92
N VAL A 282 -10.85 -18.77 5.09
CA VAL A 282 -12.04 -19.60 5.26
C VAL A 282 -12.94 -18.98 6.32
N SER A 283 -14.23 -18.93 6.01
CA SER A 283 -15.28 -18.42 6.88
C SER A 283 -16.31 -19.51 7.18
N GLY A 284 -16.94 -19.41 8.36
CA GLY A 284 -18.02 -20.31 8.77
C GLY A 284 -17.57 -21.66 9.36
N LEU A 285 -16.26 -21.88 9.58
CA LEU A 285 -15.70 -23.11 10.17
C LEU A 285 -14.79 -22.82 11.38
N ASP A 286 -14.67 -23.76 12.33
CA ASP A 286 -13.87 -23.59 13.55
C ASP A 286 -12.48 -24.25 13.43
N PHE A 287 -11.44 -23.43 13.33
CA PHE A 287 -10.05 -23.90 13.31
C PHE A 287 -9.42 -23.96 14.72
N GLY A 288 -10.05 -23.37 15.72
CA GLY A 288 -9.57 -23.27 17.10
C GLY A 288 -9.54 -24.60 17.84
N ALA A 289 -10.46 -25.52 17.54
CA ALA A 289 -10.50 -26.85 18.16
C ALA A 289 -9.28 -27.74 17.83
N SER A 290 -8.65 -27.48 16.67
CA SER A 290 -7.42 -28.16 16.24
C SER A 290 -6.16 -27.70 16.99
N GLY A 291 -6.27 -26.61 17.78
CA GLY A 291 -5.16 -26.01 18.53
C GLY A 291 -4.23 -25.13 17.70
N LEU A 292 -4.64 -24.77 16.48
CA LEU A 292 -3.90 -23.88 15.58
C LEU A 292 -4.04 -22.39 15.96
N ILE A 293 -5.11 -22.00 16.64
CA ILE A 293 -5.39 -20.60 17.03
C ILE A 293 -5.18 -20.41 18.54
N GLU A 294 -4.51 -19.31 18.91
CA GLU A 294 -4.34 -18.90 20.31
C GLU A 294 -5.68 -18.39 20.88
N GLY A 295 -6.30 -19.18 21.76
CA GLY A 295 -7.63 -18.87 22.32
C GLY A 295 -8.53 -20.11 22.45
N GLY A 296 -8.26 -21.13 21.64
CA GLY A 296 -9.09 -22.35 21.55
C GLY A 296 -10.20 -22.20 20.50
N ALA A 297 -11.21 -23.05 20.60
CA ALA A 297 -12.37 -23.09 19.70
C ALA A 297 -13.02 -21.71 19.51
N GLN A 298 -13.32 -21.38 18.27
CA GLN A 298 -14.02 -20.16 17.86
C GLN A 298 -15.52 -20.25 18.15
N THR A 299 -16.10 -21.45 18.07
CA THR A 299 -17.51 -21.73 18.36
C THR A 299 -17.64 -22.80 19.47
N GLU A 300 -18.86 -22.96 20.02
CA GLU A 300 -19.15 -24.08 20.95
C GLU A 300 -19.64 -25.34 20.22
N ASP A 301 -20.01 -25.22 18.94
CA ASP A 301 -20.36 -26.39 18.13
C ASP A 301 -19.07 -27.13 17.77
N THR A 302 -19.17 -28.45 17.68
CA THR A 302 -18.03 -29.31 17.32
C THR A 302 -18.21 -29.86 15.91
N SER A 303 -19.35 -29.60 15.28
CA SER A 303 -19.70 -30.10 13.94
C SER A 303 -18.86 -29.44 12.84
N ASP A 304 -18.55 -28.15 13.04
CA ASP A 304 -17.75 -27.23 12.23
C ASP A 304 -16.25 -27.27 12.56
N ASP A 305 -15.84 -28.04 13.56
CA ASP A 305 -14.44 -28.24 13.94
C ASP A 305 -13.64 -28.76 12.73
N VAL A 306 -12.68 -27.97 12.24
CA VAL A 306 -11.83 -28.35 11.12
C VAL A 306 -10.84 -29.42 11.56
N THR A 307 -10.93 -30.56 10.89
CA THR A 307 -10.13 -31.76 11.19
C THR A 307 -8.93 -31.91 10.26
N ARG A 308 -9.05 -31.47 9.00
CA ARG A 308 -8.04 -31.59 7.94
C ARG A 308 -8.14 -30.43 6.95
N LEU A 309 -6.98 -30.06 6.40
CA LEU A 309 -6.87 -29.08 5.32
C LEU A 309 -5.79 -29.52 4.32
N GLN A 310 -6.20 -29.75 3.06
CA GLN A 310 -5.40 -30.49 2.09
C GLN A 310 -5.49 -29.88 0.68
N ILE A 311 -4.41 -30.05 -0.10
CA ILE A 311 -4.41 -29.89 -1.56
C ILE A 311 -4.38 -31.29 -2.18
N ASN A 312 -5.35 -31.53 -3.07
CA ASN A 312 -5.54 -32.83 -3.72
C ASN A 312 -5.34 -32.71 -5.23
N ASN A 313 -5.02 -33.83 -5.89
CA ASN A 313 -4.82 -33.88 -7.35
C ASN A 313 -5.92 -34.66 -8.07
N ALA A 314 -6.91 -33.93 -8.60
CA ALA A 314 -7.90 -34.37 -9.57
C ALA A 314 -8.56 -33.18 -10.30
N PRO A 315 -9.14 -33.43 -11.48
CA PRO A 315 -9.95 -32.42 -12.18
C PRO A 315 -11.22 -32.07 -11.39
N SER A 316 -11.85 -30.95 -11.77
CA SER A 316 -13.13 -30.49 -11.24
C SER A 316 -14.19 -31.60 -11.20
N GLY A 317 -14.85 -31.75 -10.05
CA GLY A 317 -15.90 -32.74 -9.81
C GLY A 317 -15.44 -34.18 -9.55
N GLU A 318 -14.14 -34.45 -9.44
CA GLU A 318 -13.60 -35.77 -9.05
C GLU A 318 -12.78 -35.70 -7.75
N ASN A 319 -12.81 -36.74 -6.92
CA ASN A 319 -11.96 -36.84 -5.73
C ASN A 319 -10.59 -37.43 -6.09
N GLY A 320 -9.53 -36.68 -5.80
CA GLY A 320 -8.14 -37.01 -6.07
C GLY A 320 -7.38 -37.53 -4.87
N ASP A 321 -6.14 -37.98 -5.11
CA ASP A 321 -5.20 -38.33 -4.05
C ASP A 321 -4.67 -37.04 -3.37
N VAL A 322 -4.41 -37.08 -2.07
CA VAL A 322 -3.82 -35.96 -1.31
C VAL A 322 -2.37 -35.76 -1.77
N VAL A 323 -2.03 -34.53 -2.12
CA VAL A 323 -0.68 -34.15 -2.56
C VAL A 323 0.07 -33.41 -1.46
N PHE A 324 -0.56 -32.38 -0.94
CA PHE A 324 -0.03 -31.51 0.10
C PHE A 324 -1.05 -31.34 1.23
N SER A 325 -0.60 -31.20 2.46
CA SER A 325 -1.43 -31.24 3.67
C SER A 325 -0.88 -30.23 4.66
N LEU A 326 -1.69 -29.21 4.94
CA LEU A 326 -1.37 -28.20 5.94
C LEU A 326 -1.54 -28.77 7.35
N PHE A 327 -2.54 -29.62 7.55
CA PHE A 327 -2.66 -30.46 8.74
C PHE A 327 -3.66 -31.60 8.55
N ASP A 328 -3.50 -32.66 9.34
CA ASP A 328 -4.43 -33.78 9.43
C ASP A 328 -4.45 -34.36 10.86
N THR A 329 -5.51 -34.02 11.59
CA THR A 329 -5.69 -34.42 13.00
C THR A 329 -6.32 -35.81 13.16
N VAL A 330 -6.78 -36.44 12.06
CA VAL A 330 -7.55 -37.70 12.08
C VAL A 330 -6.65 -38.90 11.77
N GLU A 331 -6.00 -38.90 10.61
CA GLU A 331 -5.10 -39.95 10.15
C GLU A 331 -4.02 -39.38 9.23
N ALA A 332 -3.00 -38.72 9.80
CA ALA A 332 -1.86 -38.15 9.06
C ALA A 332 -1.21 -39.14 8.08
N GLU A 333 -1.68 -39.15 6.83
CA GLU A 333 -1.26 -40.10 5.80
C GLU A 333 0.17 -39.83 5.31
N LEU A 334 0.65 -38.59 5.45
CA LEU A 334 1.91 -38.12 4.86
C LEU A 334 3.03 -37.77 5.86
N GLY A 335 2.77 -37.76 7.17
CA GLY A 335 3.78 -37.50 8.22
C GLY A 335 3.55 -36.19 9.00
N ASN A 336 4.53 -35.77 9.82
CA ASN A 336 4.44 -34.54 10.65
C ASN A 336 5.74 -33.72 10.59
N VAL A 337 5.61 -32.42 10.33
CA VAL A 337 6.55 -31.33 10.64
C VAL A 337 5.91 -30.47 11.75
N LEU A 338 6.70 -29.81 12.61
CA LEU A 338 6.23 -28.88 13.68
C LEU A 338 5.37 -29.41 14.85
N GLU A 339 5.34 -30.71 15.17
CA GLU A 339 4.51 -31.27 16.27
C GLU A 339 2.97 -31.14 16.06
N ILE A 340 2.52 -30.59 14.93
CA ILE A 340 1.13 -30.64 14.45
C ILE A 340 0.93 -31.96 13.69
N PRO A 341 -0.09 -32.79 14.01
CA PRO A 341 -0.38 -34.00 13.24
C PRO A 341 -0.70 -33.69 11.78
N GLY A 342 0.00 -34.33 10.84
CA GLY A 342 -0.30 -34.20 9.41
C GLY A 342 0.20 -32.94 8.70
N ASN A 343 0.90 -32.04 9.40
CA ASN A 343 1.46 -30.83 8.80
C ASN A 343 2.72 -31.14 7.96
N GLN A 344 2.76 -30.64 6.73
CA GLN A 344 3.88 -30.73 5.79
C GLN A 344 4.59 -29.40 5.52
N ASP A 345 4.06 -28.29 6.02
CA ASP A 345 4.56 -26.93 5.80
C ASP A 345 5.12 -26.35 7.10
N GLU A 346 6.42 -26.07 7.13
CA GLU A 346 7.07 -25.39 8.26
C GLU A 346 6.80 -23.87 8.33
N ASP A 347 6.32 -23.29 7.25
CA ASP A 347 6.05 -21.85 7.09
C ASP A 347 4.57 -21.50 7.30
N LEU A 348 3.72 -22.50 7.58
CA LEU A 348 2.30 -22.31 7.88
C LEU A 348 2.10 -21.33 9.05
N ASN A 349 1.48 -20.20 8.73
CA ASN A 349 0.98 -19.22 9.68
C ASN A 349 -0.56 -19.19 9.64
N VAL A 350 -1.19 -19.10 10.81
CA VAL A 350 -2.64 -19.08 10.94
C VAL A 350 -3.04 -17.82 11.71
N THR A 351 -3.83 -16.98 11.06
CA THR A 351 -4.33 -15.72 11.61
C THR A 351 -5.85 -15.82 11.74
N ALA A 352 -6.35 -15.66 12.96
CA ALA A 352 -7.77 -15.42 13.18
C ALA A 352 -8.08 -13.95 12.91
N ASN A 353 -9.02 -13.68 12.03
CA ASN A 353 -9.41 -12.34 11.66
C ASN A 353 -10.52 -11.83 12.59
N SER A 354 -10.68 -10.51 12.66
CA SER A 354 -11.70 -9.89 13.53
C SER A 354 -13.13 -10.19 13.09
N ASP A 355 -13.34 -10.54 11.83
CA ASP A 355 -14.62 -10.93 11.22
C ASP A 355 -15.00 -12.41 11.50
N GLY A 356 -14.17 -13.16 12.24
CA GLY A 356 -14.38 -14.56 12.56
C GLY A 356 -13.86 -15.55 11.51
N SER A 357 -13.41 -15.07 10.35
CA SER A 357 -12.70 -15.88 9.36
C SER A 357 -11.30 -16.26 9.83
N VAL A 358 -10.70 -17.25 9.17
CA VAL A 358 -9.33 -17.70 9.44
C VAL A 358 -8.54 -17.67 8.15
N THR A 359 -7.44 -16.92 8.16
CA THR A 359 -6.49 -16.87 7.06
C THR A 359 -5.29 -17.76 7.37
N LEU A 360 -5.01 -18.69 6.47
CA LEU A 360 -3.83 -19.56 6.49
C LEU A 360 -2.88 -19.13 5.38
N THR A 361 -1.67 -18.75 5.74
CA THR A 361 -0.60 -18.41 4.80
C THR A 361 0.59 -19.34 4.96
N GLY A 362 1.33 -19.56 3.88
CA GLY A 362 2.55 -20.36 3.93
C GLY A 362 3.14 -20.54 2.54
N VAL A 363 4.13 -21.41 2.43
CA VAL A 363 4.85 -21.66 1.19
C VAL A 363 4.99 -23.15 1.01
N TRP A 364 4.39 -23.68 -0.06
CA TRP A 364 4.69 -25.04 -0.48
C TRP A 364 6.00 -25.03 -1.28
N GLU A 365 7.07 -25.56 -0.70
CA GLU A 365 8.40 -25.63 -1.31
C GLU A 365 8.77 -27.05 -1.77
N GLU A 366 9.74 -27.16 -2.68
CA GLU A 366 10.34 -28.45 -3.08
C GLU A 366 10.93 -29.25 -1.91
N THR A 367 11.30 -28.57 -0.82
CA THR A 367 11.81 -29.20 0.40
C THR A 367 10.73 -29.84 1.25
N ASP A 368 9.47 -29.47 1.06
CA ASP A 368 8.37 -29.98 1.85
C ASP A 368 8.07 -31.44 1.53
N PRO A 369 7.73 -32.25 2.54
CA PRO A 369 7.39 -33.65 2.35
C PRO A 369 6.01 -33.82 1.69
N ALA A 370 5.85 -33.56 0.39
CA ALA A 370 4.63 -33.82 -0.38
C ALA A 370 4.57 -35.24 -0.99
N SER A 371 3.37 -35.74 -1.32
CA SER A 371 3.22 -37.05 -1.99
C SER A 371 3.66 -37.02 -3.46
N THR A 372 3.56 -35.85 -4.08
CA THR A 372 4.05 -35.49 -5.41
C THR A 372 4.76 -34.13 -5.31
N ALA A 373 5.93 -33.97 -5.92
CA ALA A 373 6.72 -32.73 -5.84
C ALA A 373 6.05 -31.59 -6.62
N LEU A 374 6.21 -30.35 -6.14
CA LEU A 374 5.65 -29.14 -6.76
C LEU A 374 6.05 -29.01 -8.24
N SER A 375 7.30 -29.34 -8.56
CA SER A 375 7.90 -29.30 -9.90
C SER A 375 7.19 -30.16 -10.94
N GLU A 376 6.41 -31.17 -10.52
CA GLU A 376 5.58 -31.96 -11.42
C GLU A 376 4.31 -31.20 -11.86
N PHE A 377 3.89 -30.16 -11.11
CA PHE A 377 2.74 -29.30 -11.40
C PHE A 377 3.11 -27.98 -12.09
N VAL A 378 4.35 -27.52 -11.96
CA VAL A 378 4.85 -26.27 -12.58
C VAL A 378 4.54 -26.18 -14.08
N GLY A 379 4.69 -27.29 -14.81
CA GLY A 379 4.42 -27.33 -16.25
C GLY A 379 2.94 -27.22 -16.60
N GLU A 380 2.06 -27.64 -15.69
CA GLU A 380 0.61 -27.47 -15.81
C GLU A 380 0.22 -26.03 -15.49
N ILE A 381 0.72 -25.48 -14.37
CA ILE A 381 0.49 -24.10 -13.94
C ILE A 381 0.92 -23.10 -15.03
N ARG A 382 2.18 -23.16 -15.48
CA ARG A 382 2.72 -22.26 -16.52
C ARG A 382 2.21 -22.54 -17.93
N GLY A 383 1.48 -23.63 -18.10
CA GLY A 383 0.95 -24.08 -19.38
C GLY A 383 -0.54 -23.85 -19.54
N GLY A 384 -1.22 -23.51 -18.43
CA GLY A 384 -2.66 -23.28 -18.38
C GLY A 384 -3.04 -22.00 -19.12
N ALA A 385 -4.17 -22.03 -19.81
CA ALA A 385 -4.84 -20.82 -20.24
C ALA A 385 -5.48 -20.11 -19.04
N GLU A 386 -5.78 -18.83 -19.20
CA GLU A 386 -6.63 -18.07 -18.28
C GLU A 386 -7.95 -18.81 -18.00
N ASP A 387 -8.36 -18.80 -16.73
CA ASP A 387 -9.48 -19.55 -16.15
C ASP A 387 -9.44 -21.06 -16.40
N GLU A 388 -8.27 -21.61 -16.75
CA GLU A 388 -8.13 -23.06 -16.87
C GLU A 388 -7.97 -23.69 -15.48
N ASP A 389 -8.97 -24.51 -15.12
CA ASP A 389 -8.90 -25.41 -13.97
C ASP A 389 -7.63 -26.26 -14.04
N LEU A 390 -6.78 -26.12 -13.04
CA LEU A 390 -5.70 -27.04 -12.75
C LEU A 390 -6.29 -28.35 -12.22
N ASN A 391 -5.55 -29.45 -12.26
CA ASN A 391 -5.92 -30.67 -11.55
C ASN A 391 -5.65 -30.58 -10.04
N LEU A 392 -5.46 -29.39 -9.48
CA LEU A 392 -5.26 -29.16 -8.06
C LEU A 392 -6.49 -28.49 -7.45
N TYR A 393 -6.81 -28.82 -6.20
CA TYR A 393 -7.91 -28.19 -5.48
C TYR A 393 -7.68 -28.22 -3.97
N TRP A 394 -8.21 -27.22 -3.28
CA TRP A 394 -8.31 -27.21 -1.82
C TRP A 394 -9.47 -28.08 -1.36
N ASN A 395 -9.28 -28.80 -0.25
CA ASN A 395 -10.35 -29.45 0.49
C ASN A 395 -10.19 -29.20 1.99
N VAL A 396 -11.26 -28.69 2.60
CA VAL A 396 -11.37 -28.47 4.06
C VAL A 396 -12.34 -29.50 4.61
N HIS A 397 -11.98 -30.22 5.67
CA HIS A 397 -12.85 -31.23 6.27
C HIS A 397 -13.20 -30.92 7.72
N THR A 398 -14.46 -31.13 8.11
CA THR A 398 -14.92 -30.96 9.49
C THR A 398 -15.32 -32.29 10.16
N GLU A 399 -15.74 -32.26 11.43
CA GLU A 399 -16.33 -33.44 12.09
C GLU A 399 -17.64 -33.90 11.41
N GLU A 400 -18.50 -32.96 10.99
CA GLU A 400 -19.76 -33.27 10.30
C GLU A 400 -19.51 -33.76 8.86
N PHE A 401 -18.54 -33.15 8.17
CA PHE A 401 -18.24 -33.43 6.78
C PHE A 401 -16.84 -34.07 6.60
N PRO A 402 -16.66 -35.35 7.01
CA PRO A 402 -15.35 -36.01 6.94
C PRO A 402 -14.94 -36.38 5.50
N ALA A 403 -15.82 -36.25 4.51
CA ALA A 403 -15.48 -36.42 3.10
C ALA A 403 -14.99 -35.10 2.46
N GLY A 404 -15.27 -33.95 3.09
CA GLY A 404 -15.03 -32.60 2.60
C GLY A 404 -16.22 -31.71 2.94
N ALA A 405 -15.97 -30.59 3.62
CA ALA A 405 -16.94 -29.57 3.99
C ALA A 405 -17.05 -28.52 2.88
N ILE A 406 -15.91 -28.00 2.42
CA ILE A 406 -15.83 -27.09 1.28
C ILE A 406 -14.64 -27.46 0.39
N ARG A 407 -14.82 -27.25 -0.92
CA ARG A 407 -13.83 -27.50 -1.96
C ARG A 407 -13.71 -26.30 -2.88
N GLY A 408 -12.49 -26.01 -3.33
CA GLY A 408 -12.23 -25.00 -4.36
C GLY A 408 -11.22 -25.51 -5.39
N GLN A 409 -11.66 -25.61 -6.65
CA GLN A 409 -10.76 -25.95 -7.75
C GLN A 409 -9.78 -24.80 -7.99
N LEU A 410 -8.48 -25.11 -8.07
CA LEU A 410 -7.48 -24.11 -8.41
C LEU A 410 -7.53 -23.82 -9.91
N ALA A 411 -7.59 -22.55 -10.29
CA ALA A 411 -7.59 -22.10 -11.67
C ALA A 411 -6.49 -21.06 -11.90
N VAL A 412 -5.90 -21.06 -13.10
CA VAL A 412 -4.91 -20.05 -13.50
C VAL A 412 -5.63 -18.74 -13.79
N ASN A 413 -5.29 -17.68 -13.05
CA ASN A 413 -5.75 -16.32 -13.31
C ASN A 413 -4.59 -15.50 -13.90
N ASN A 414 -4.75 -15.06 -15.15
CA ASN A 414 -3.75 -14.31 -15.92
C ASN A 414 -4.12 -12.82 -16.08
N GLU A 415 -5.04 -12.28 -15.27
CA GLU A 415 -5.52 -10.91 -15.40
C GLU A 415 -4.39 -9.87 -15.29
N GLU A 416 -4.01 -9.31 -16.45
CA GLU A 416 -3.36 -8.00 -16.60
C GLU A 416 -4.39 -6.86 -16.71
N ASP A 417 -5.70 -7.13 -16.68
CA ASP A 417 -6.76 -6.15 -17.02
C ASP A 417 -7.85 -5.93 -15.93
N ASN A 418 -7.62 -6.38 -14.69
CA ASN A 418 -8.29 -5.78 -13.53
C ASN A 418 -7.24 -5.58 -12.42
N PRO A 419 -6.30 -4.60 -12.58
CA PRO A 419 -5.52 -4.18 -11.43
C PRO A 419 -6.53 -3.80 -10.33
N PRO A 420 -6.26 -4.05 -9.03
CA PRO A 420 -6.99 -3.32 -8.02
C PRO A 420 -6.86 -1.85 -8.41
N GLU A 421 -8.00 -1.18 -8.64
CA GLU A 421 -8.05 0.25 -8.93
C GLU A 421 -7.07 0.97 -7.98
N PRO A 422 -6.38 2.03 -8.43
CA PRO A 422 -5.56 2.83 -7.53
C PRO A 422 -6.40 3.19 -6.30
N ALA A 423 -6.06 2.63 -5.14
CA ALA A 423 -6.82 2.82 -3.92
C ALA A 423 -6.72 4.29 -3.54
N GLU A 424 -7.84 5.01 -3.58
CA GLU A 424 -7.87 6.31 -2.92
C GLU A 424 -7.87 6.04 -1.42
N VAL A 425 -6.90 6.61 -0.72
CA VAL A 425 -6.74 6.44 0.72
C VAL A 425 -6.75 7.79 1.39
N ILE A 426 -7.33 7.85 2.58
CA ILE A 426 -7.24 8.99 3.46
C ILE A 426 -6.27 8.69 4.59
N VAL A 427 -5.34 9.62 4.82
CA VAL A 427 -4.51 9.63 6.02
C VAL A 427 -5.13 10.62 7.00
N THR A 428 -5.42 10.16 8.21
CA THR A 428 -5.96 10.96 9.31
C THR A 428 -4.98 11.00 10.46
N ILE A 429 -4.67 12.22 10.92
CA ILE A 429 -3.80 12.50 12.06
C ILE A 429 -4.64 13.17 13.13
N GLU A 430 -4.82 12.52 14.27
CA GLU A 430 -5.46 13.09 15.46
C GLU A 430 -4.42 13.38 16.51
N ASN A 431 -4.33 14.62 17.00
CA ASN A 431 -3.47 14.96 18.13
C ASN A 431 -4.18 14.63 19.45
N LEU A 432 -3.75 13.53 20.09
CA LEU A 432 -4.31 13.01 21.32
C LEU A 432 -3.78 13.68 22.59
N ALA A 433 -2.90 14.69 22.47
CA ALA A 433 -2.43 15.43 23.63
C ALA A 433 -3.61 16.09 24.38
N PRO A 434 -3.59 16.12 25.73
CA PRO A 434 -4.65 16.77 26.51
C PRO A 434 -4.67 18.28 26.27
N GLU A 435 -5.77 18.96 26.64
CA GLU A 435 -5.84 20.43 26.64
C GLU A 435 -4.65 21.03 27.41
N GLY A 436 -3.88 21.90 26.75
CA GLY A 436 -2.62 22.43 27.29
C GLY A 436 -1.42 21.46 27.18
N GLY A 437 -1.51 20.47 26.28
CA GLY A 437 -0.46 19.54 25.89
C GLY A 437 0.33 19.99 24.66
N THR A 438 1.12 19.08 24.08
CA THR A 438 1.99 19.36 22.92
C THR A 438 1.22 19.46 21.61
N PHE A 439 1.68 20.31 20.70
CA PHE A 439 1.20 20.41 19.33
C PHE A 439 2.12 19.57 18.44
N LEU A 440 1.64 19.25 17.24
CA LEU A 440 2.45 18.62 16.20
C LEU A 440 2.65 19.64 15.09
N THR A 441 3.85 19.78 14.54
CA THR A 441 4.05 20.54 13.30
C THR A 441 3.30 19.86 12.15
N PRO A 442 3.22 20.47 10.94
CA PRO A 442 2.70 19.75 9.79
C PRO A 442 3.36 18.37 9.67
N PHE A 443 2.52 17.34 9.60
CA PHE A 443 2.89 15.94 9.67
C PHE A 443 3.35 15.49 8.28
N TRP A 444 4.59 15.05 8.14
CA TRP A 444 5.06 14.44 6.91
C TRP A 444 4.66 12.96 6.87
N VAL A 445 4.19 12.50 5.70
CA VAL A 445 3.86 11.11 5.42
C VAL A 445 4.44 10.68 4.08
N GLY A 446 4.87 9.43 3.94
CA GLY A 446 5.44 8.89 2.71
C GLY A 446 5.09 7.43 2.48
N PHE A 447 4.90 7.05 1.22
CA PHE A 447 4.53 5.71 0.75
C PHE A 447 5.65 5.12 -0.09
N HIS A 448 6.15 3.94 0.28
CA HIS A 448 7.40 3.39 -0.26
C HIS A 448 7.43 1.86 -0.23
N ASP A 449 8.49 1.27 -0.78
CA ASP A 449 8.75 -0.18 -0.89
C ASP A 449 9.34 -0.83 0.37
N GLY A 450 9.37 -0.09 1.48
CA GLY A 450 10.02 -0.51 2.72
C GLY A 450 11.54 -0.33 2.74
N GLY A 451 12.11 0.35 1.75
CA GLY A 451 13.51 0.77 1.68
C GLY A 451 13.78 2.13 2.34
N PHE A 452 12.81 3.04 2.31
CA PHE A 452 12.97 4.39 2.85
C PHE A 452 12.99 4.40 4.38
N ASP A 453 14.18 4.54 4.97
CA ASP A 453 14.38 4.68 6.41
C ASP A 453 14.38 6.16 6.83
N THR A 454 13.48 6.52 7.75
CA THR A 454 13.34 7.92 8.20
C THR A 454 14.46 8.31 9.16
N TYR A 455 14.85 7.44 10.09
CA TYR A 455 15.92 7.70 11.04
C TYR A 455 16.44 6.41 11.71
N ASP A 456 17.70 6.45 12.09
CA ASP A 456 18.31 5.41 12.93
C ASP A 456 18.69 5.97 14.31
N ARG A 457 18.33 5.27 15.38
CA ARG A 457 18.81 5.64 16.72
C ARG A 457 20.32 5.56 16.80
N ARG A 458 20.92 6.53 17.48
CA ARG A 458 22.38 6.70 17.64
C ARG A 458 23.11 7.06 16.35
N ARG A 459 22.40 7.45 15.30
CA ARG A 459 22.95 8.11 14.11
C ARG A 459 22.54 9.58 14.06
N LEU A 460 23.27 10.35 13.24
CA LEU A 460 22.86 11.72 12.90
C LEU A 460 21.62 11.66 12.02
N ILE A 461 20.74 12.66 12.15
CA ILE A 461 19.67 12.86 11.20
C ILE A 461 20.20 13.50 9.90
N THR A 462 19.48 13.29 8.81
CA THR A 462 19.77 13.95 7.53
C THR A 462 19.45 15.44 7.61
N SER A 463 19.99 16.23 6.68
CA SER A 463 19.71 17.68 6.63
C SER A 463 18.24 18.02 6.40
N GLY A 464 17.52 17.16 5.66
CA GLY A 464 16.10 17.31 5.42
C GLY A 464 15.29 16.98 6.67
N LEU A 465 15.65 15.91 7.38
CA LEU A 465 15.01 15.60 8.66
C LEU A 465 15.34 16.65 9.72
N GLU A 466 16.56 17.19 9.76
CA GLU A 466 16.95 18.33 10.63
C GLU A 466 16.02 19.52 10.46
N SER A 467 15.75 19.92 9.21
CA SER A 467 14.80 21.01 8.90
C SER A 467 13.38 20.73 9.41
N LEU A 468 12.95 19.46 9.39
CA LEU A 468 11.65 19.06 9.90
C LEU A 468 11.63 19.08 11.44
N VAL A 469 12.65 18.52 12.09
CA VAL A 469 12.64 18.37 13.56
C VAL A 469 12.93 19.68 14.29
N GLU A 470 13.62 20.65 13.69
CA GLU A 470 13.90 21.95 14.31
C GLU A 470 12.84 23.02 14.02
N ASP A 471 12.27 22.99 12.81
CA ASP A 471 11.43 24.09 12.31
C ASP A 471 10.05 23.64 11.79
N GLY A 472 9.78 22.34 11.74
CA GLY A 472 8.58 21.78 11.13
C GLY A 472 8.55 21.89 9.60
N ASP A 473 9.68 22.19 8.93
CA ASP A 473 9.75 22.33 7.47
C ASP A 473 10.00 20.99 6.79
N THR A 474 8.92 20.39 6.30
CA THR A 474 8.93 19.10 5.59
C THR A 474 9.57 19.14 4.19
N ALA A 475 9.76 20.30 3.58
CA ALA A 475 10.09 20.39 2.16
C ALA A 475 11.46 19.79 1.80
N ALA A 476 12.45 19.95 2.68
CA ALA A 476 13.77 19.38 2.47
C ALA A 476 13.74 17.84 2.61
N PHE A 477 12.97 17.32 3.58
CA PHE A 477 12.79 15.89 3.79
C PHE A 477 12.04 15.21 2.62
N SER A 478 10.99 15.84 2.08
CA SER A 478 10.31 15.39 0.85
C SER A 478 11.26 15.26 -0.35
N ASN A 479 12.25 16.17 -0.47
CA ASN A 479 13.25 16.07 -1.54
C ASN A 479 14.21 14.89 -1.32
N GLU A 480 14.56 14.57 -0.07
CA GLU A 480 15.37 13.40 0.27
C GLU A 480 14.63 12.10 -0.03
N PHE A 481 13.34 12.04 0.34
CA PHE A 481 12.45 10.93 -0.01
C PHE A 481 12.39 10.69 -1.52
N THR A 482 12.11 11.74 -2.29
CA THR A 482 12.07 11.65 -3.75
C THR A 482 13.42 11.23 -4.36
N ALA A 483 14.52 11.69 -3.77
CA ALA A 483 15.86 11.36 -4.25
C ALA A 483 16.27 9.91 -3.98
N ASN A 484 15.74 9.31 -2.91
CA ASN A 484 16.03 7.93 -2.53
C ASN A 484 15.40 6.91 -3.50
N GLN A 485 14.27 7.26 -4.14
CA GLN A 485 13.54 6.43 -5.14
C GLN A 485 12.87 5.16 -4.58
N ASP A 486 12.99 4.91 -3.27
CA ASP A 486 12.27 3.85 -2.56
C ASP A 486 10.73 4.09 -2.54
N GLY A 487 10.30 5.34 -2.76
CA GLY A 487 8.89 5.73 -2.80
C GLY A 487 8.64 6.84 -3.81
N ALA A 488 7.38 7.01 -4.21
CA ALA A 488 6.96 7.97 -5.23
C ALA A 488 5.91 8.99 -4.74
N ILE A 489 5.28 8.73 -3.59
CA ILE A 489 4.16 9.52 -3.08
C ILE A 489 4.47 9.91 -1.64
N ASP A 490 4.43 11.21 -1.36
CA ASP A 490 4.54 11.78 -0.03
C ASP A 490 3.61 12.98 0.13
N GLY A 491 3.46 13.48 1.35
CA GLY A 491 2.64 14.64 1.63
C GLY A 491 2.89 15.26 3.00
N THR A 492 2.37 16.47 3.15
CA THR A 492 2.44 17.24 4.40
C THR A 492 1.02 17.59 4.84
N ILE A 493 0.63 17.10 6.02
CA ILE A 493 -0.71 17.24 6.59
C ILE A 493 -0.64 18.26 7.73
N GLY A 494 -1.22 19.45 7.53
CA GLY A 494 -1.24 20.52 8.53
C GLY A 494 -2.59 20.67 9.20
N GLY A 495 -2.59 21.19 10.43
CA GLY A 495 -3.79 21.63 11.13
C GLY A 495 -4.37 22.90 10.49
N SER A 496 -5.69 23.02 10.59
CA SER A 496 -6.48 24.13 10.07
C SER A 496 -7.34 24.82 11.13
N ASP A 497 -7.53 24.18 12.27
CA ASP A 497 -8.17 24.75 13.45
C ASP A 497 -7.14 25.43 14.35
N GLY A 498 -7.55 26.47 15.08
CA GLY A 498 -6.65 27.17 15.99
C GLY A 498 -5.50 27.91 15.28
N ILE A 499 -4.29 27.36 15.34
CA ILE A 499 -3.07 27.94 14.73
C ILE A 499 -2.82 27.27 13.37
N ASP A 500 -2.98 28.02 12.29
CA ASP A 500 -2.72 27.56 10.91
C ASP A 500 -1.31 26.93 10.77
N GLY A 501 -1.26 25.66 10.36
CA GLY A 501 -0.04 24.87 10.18
C GLY A 501 0.08 23.72 11.20
N PRO A 502 0.44 23.98 12.46
CA PRO A 502 0.47 22.95 13.50
C PRO A 502 -0.90 22.31 13.74
N ILE A 503 -0.91 21.06 14.20
CA ILE A 503 -2.10 20.33 14.65
C ILE A 503 -2.22 20.51 16.17
N ASP A 504 -3.25 21.24 16.60
CA ASP A 504 -3.52 21.58 18.01
C ASP A 504 -3.92 20.34 18.84
N PRO A 505 -3.72 20.33 20.18
CA PRO A 505 -4.25 19.27 21.04
C PRO A 505 -5.76 19.06 20.87
N GLY A 506 -6.17 17.84 20.54
CA GLY A 506 -7.55 17.45 20.22
C GLY A 506 -8.00 17.76 18.78
N GLU A 507 -7.14 18.30 17.94
CA GLU A 507 -7.44 18.52 16.51
C GLU A 507 -7.21 17.26 15.68
N THR A 508 -8.00 17.11 14.62
CA THR A 508 -7.82 16.11 13.57
C THR A 508 -7.53 16.79 12.23
N ALA A 509 -6.50 16.32 11.53
CA ALA A 509 -6.13 16.77 10.19
C ALA A 509 -6.09 15.58 9.21
N THR A 510 -6.47 15.80 7.95
CA THR A 510 -6.55 14.74 6.94
C THR A 510 -5.97 15.15 5.60
N ALA A 511 -5.54 14.17 4.81
CA ALA A 511 -5.20 14.32 3.39
C ALA A 511 -5.49 13.02 2.63
N THR A 512 -5.84 13.14 1.35
CA THR A 512 -6.09 11.99 0.48
C THR A 512 -4.93 11.73 -0.47
N PHE A 513 -4.70 10.46 -0.79
CA PHE A 513 -3.64 9.97 -1.66
C PHE A 513 -4.20 8.85 -2.54
N THR A 514 -3.59 8.63 -3.70
CA THR A 514 -3.97 7.54 -4.61
C THR A 514 -2.81 6.56 -4.68
N LEU A 515 -3.00 5.34 -4.19
CA LEU A 515 -1.95 4.33 -4.10
C LEU A 515 -2.21 3.20 -5.08
N ASP A 516 -1.16 2.78 -5.80
CA ASP A 516 -1.23 1.61 -6.66
C ASP A 516 -0.78 0.38 -5.86
N SER A 517 -1.70 -0.55 -5.63
CA SER A 517 -1.42 -1.80 -4.90
C SER A 517 -0.37 -2.68 -5.59
N GLN A 518 -0.17 -2.51 -6.91
CA GLN A 518 0.81 -3.24 -7.70
C GLN A 518 2.14 -2.49 -7.80
N ALA A 519 2.21 -1.24 -7.33
CA ALA A 519 3.47 -0.52 -7.24
C ALA A 519 4.20 -0.91 -5.94
N ASP A 520 5.39 -1.49 -6.07
CA ASP A 520 6.28 -1.75 -4.93
C ASP A 520 6.50 -0.47 -4.11
N THR A 521 6.56 0.69 -4.76
CA THR A 521 6.73 2.00 -4.13
C THR A 521 5.53 2.50 -3.31
N SER A 522 4.51 1.68 -3.06
CA SER A 522 3.32 2.06 -2.28
C SER A 522 3.00 1.07 -1.15
N GLN A 523 3.86 0.07 -0.93
CA GLN A 523 3.57 -1.05 -0.02
C GLN A 523 3.62 -0.71 1.47
N PHE A 524 4.42 0.29 1.85
CA PHE A 524 4.67 0.67 3.24
C PHE A 524 4.46 2.17 3.49
N PHE A 525 4.13 2.49 4.72
CA PHE A 525 3.87 3.84 5.22
C PHE A 525 4.92 4.27 6.24
N SER A 526 5.45 5.48 6.06
CA SER A 526 6.32 6.15 7.04
C SER A 526 5.80 7.54 7.36
N TYR A 527 6.16 8.04 8.55
CA TYR A 527 5.74 9.36 9.00
C TYR A 527 6.81 10.08 9.82
N ALA A 528 6.74 11.42 9.89
CA ALA A 528 7.55 12.23 10.78
C ALA A 528 6.87 13.55 11.15
N SER A 529 7.01 13.99 12.41
CA SER A 529 6.55 15.32 12.85
C SER A 529 7.36 15.80 14.06
N MET A 530 7.68 17.09 14.09
CA MET A 530 8.19 17.75 15.29
C MET A 530 7.07 17.89 16.33
N VAL A 531 7.44 17.73 17.59
CA VAL A 531 6.59 17.92 18.77
C VAL A 531 6.91 19.29 19.35
N ILE A 532 5.94 20.20 19.39
CA ILE A 532 6.17 21.58 19.86
C ILE A 532 5.35 21.89 21.13
N PRO A 533 5.87 22.73 22.04
CA PRO A 533 7.16 23.42 21.98
C PRO A 533 8.33 22.46 22.25
N SER A 534 9.39 22.57 21.44
CA SER A 534 10.69 21.93 21.67
C SER A 534 11.76 22.60 20.80
N ASN A 535 13.01 22.19 20.98
CA ASN A 535 14.12 22.56 20.11
C ASN A 535 14.21 21.58 18.93
N ASP A 536 14.24 20.28 19.22
CA ASP A 536 14.37 19.23 18.20
C ASP A 536 13.63 17.92 18.56
N ALA A 537 12.59 18.01 19.39
CA ALA A 537 11.81 16.84 19.78
C ALA A 537 10.87 16.41 18.63
N PHE A 538 10.85 15.13 18.28
CA PHE A 538 10.04 14.63 17.15
C PHE A 538 9.51 13.21 17.37
N ILE A 539 8.60 12.79 16.49
CA ILE A 539 8.09 11.41 16.40
C ILE A 539 8.23 10.89 14.96
N SER A 540 8.56 9.60 14.84
CA SER A 540 8.62 8.86 13.56
C SER A 540 8.63 7.34 13.81
N ASN A 541 8.30 6.52 12.81
CA ASN A 541 8.23 5.07 12.90
C ASN A 541 9.61 4.39 13.09
N GLY A 542 10.66 4.88 12.44
CA GLY A 542 12.04 4.38 12.60
C GLY A 542 12.31 2.98 12.04
N GLY A 543 11.29 2.14 11.87
CA GLY A 543 11.35 0.94 11.04
C GLY A 543 10.65 1.18 9.70
N PRO A 544 11.34 1.03 8.56
CA PRO A 544 10.75 1.32 7.24
C PRO A 544 9.67 0.29 6.82
N ARG A 545 9.53 -0.83 7.55
CA ARG A 545 8.53 -1.87 7.28
C ARG A 545 7.49 -2.02 8.38
N ASP A 546 7.42 -1.06 9.31
CA ASP A 546 6.53 -1.16 10.48
C ASP A 546 5.05 -1.09 10.11
N PHE A 547 4.70 -0.40 9.01
CA PHE A 547 3.33 -0.22 8.55
C PHE A 547 3.20 -0.63 7.09
N ARG A 548 2.76 -1.87 6.85
CA ARG A 548 2.43 -2.37 5.52
C ARG A 548 0.97 -2.02 5.20
N LEU A 549 0.71 -1.51 3.99
CA LEU A 549 -0.61 -1.04 3.57
C LEU A 549 -1.37 -2.00 2.69
N PHE A 550 -0.67 -2.94 2.04
CA PHE A 550 -1.27 -3.96 1.20
C PHE A 550 -0.83 -5.35 1.65
N ASP A 551 -1.72 -6.33 1.58
CA ASP A 551 -1.35 -7.73 1.80
C ASP A 551 -0.47 -8.28 0.65
N GLU A 552 -0.13 -9.56 0.68
CA GLU A 552 0.74 -10.18 -0.32
C GLU A 552 0.08 -10.40 -1.70
N ILE A 553 -1.22 -10.14 -1.80
CA ILE A 553 -2.03 -10.34 -3.01
C ILE A 553 -2.54 -8.99 -3.55
N GLY A 554 -2.29 -7.89 -2.84
CA GLY A 554 -2.57 -6.51 -3.25
C GLY A 554 -3.85 -5.93 -2.65
N ASN A 555 -4.49 -6.59 -1.69
CA ASN A 555 -5.65 -6.00 -0.99
C ASN A 555 -5.17 -4.93 -0.02
N PHE A 556 -5.87 -3.79 0.03
CA PHE A 556 -5.57 -2.74 0.99
C PHE A 556 -5.95 -3.19 2.42
N ILE A 557 -4.97 -3.18 3.33
CA ILE A 557 -5.15 -3.52 4.75
C ILE A 557 -5.09 -2.28 5.67
N GLY A 558 -4.57 -1.16 5.16
CA GLY A 558 -4.48 0.11 5.90
C GLY A 558 -3.56 0.09 7.12
N ALA A 559 -3.68 1.12 7.96
CA ALA A 559 -2.94 1.23 9.23
C ALA A 559 -3.77 2.03 10.26
N ASP A 560 -3.72 1.63 11.54
CA ASP A 560 -4.34 2.38 12.66
C ASP A 560 -3.49 2.16 13.91
N PHE A 561 -2.83 3.20 14.39
CA PHE A 561 -1.93 3.11 15.53
C PHE A 561 -1.84 4.40 16.35
N ILE A 562 -1.45 4.25 17.61
CA ILE A 562 -1.23 5.36 18.54
C ILE A 562 0.27 5.52 18.80
N VAL A 563 0.74 6.75 18.67
CA VAL A 563 2.09 7.17 19.07
C VAL A 563 2.05 7.69 20.52
N GLY A 564 2.72 6.98 21.42
CA GLY A 564 2.80 7.34 22.83
C GLY A 564 3.93 8.32 23.15
N GLY A 565 3.82 9.02 24.29
CA GLY A 565 4.86 9.95 24.77
C GLY A 565 6.24 9.32 25.00
N SER A 566 6.29 8.01 25.25
CA SER A 566 7.55 7.26 25.34
C SER A 566 8.28 7.07 24.01
N GLN A 567 7.66 7.41 22.89
CA GLN A 567 8.22 7.33 21.54
C GLN A 567 8.75 8.69 21.04
N VAL A 568 8.69 9.74 21.87
CA VAL A 568 9.29 11.03 21.51
C VAL A 568 10.81 10.91 21.49
N LEU A 569 11.39 11.38 20.40
CA LEU A 569 12.81 11.35 20.09
C LEU A 569 13.39 12.75 20.19
N ASP A 570 14.69 12.80 20.46
CA ASP A 570 15.53 13.98 20.43
C ASP A 570 16.38 13.86 19.16
N GLY A 571 16.32 14.86 18.28
CA GLY A 571 17.03 14.90 17.00
C GLY A 571 18.55 14.87 17.17
N GLY A 572 19.04 15.34 18.31
CA GLY A 572 20.44 15.46 18.63
C GLY A 572 21.11 16.63 17.90
N THR A 573 20.34 17.58 17.36
CA THR A 573 20.90 18.71 16.60
C THR A 573 20.95 19.97 17.44
N GLU A 574 19.95 20.23 18.30
CA GLU A 574 19.90 21.39 19.19
C GLU A 574 19.87 21.02 20.69
N VAL A 575 20.52 21.83 21.53
CA VAL A 575 20.42 21.66 22.99
C VAL A 575 19.00 21.92 23.48
N ASN A 576 18.42 20.94 24.17
CA ASN A 576 17.11 21.01 24.84
C ASN A 576 17.09 21.96 26.07
N ASP A 577 17.12 23.27 25.84
CA ASP A 577 17.28 24.30 26.88
C ASP A 577 15.99 25.07 27.26
N GLU A 578 14.92 24.92 26.47
CA GLU A 578 13.63 25.60 26.61
C GLU A 578 13.70 27.14 26.64
N LEU A 579 14.72 27.74 26.02
CA LEU A 579 14.85 29.19 25.95
C LEU A 579 13.83 29.76 24.94
N ALA A 580 13.06 30.75 25.37
CA ALA A 580 12.03 31.35 24.52
C ALA A 580 12.57 31.94 23.19
N GLU A 581 13.86 32.23 23.10
CA GLU A 581 14.48 32.83 21.91
C GLU A 581 14.89 31.82 20.82
N ASN A 582 14.91 30.52 21.13
CA ASN A 582 15.30 29.46 20.18
C ASN A 582 14.31 28.27 20.13
N THR A 583 13.49 28.03 21.16
CA THR A 583 12.48 26.97 21.14
C THR A 583 11.32 27.33 20.21
N ALA A 584 10.98 26.42 19.28
CA ALA A 584 9.83 26.54 18.39
C ALA A 584 8.52 26.72 19.19
N PHE A 585 7.52 27.37 18.58
CA PHE A 585 6.28 27.87 19.20
C PHE A 585 6.43 29.12 20.10
N PHE A 586 7.62 29.41 20.65
CA PHE A 586 7.82 30.60 21.50
C PHE A 586 8.17 31.87 20.73
N SER A 587 9.34 32.47 20.97
CA SER A 587 9.81 33.71 20.34
C SER A 587 11.00 33.48 19.42
N GLN A 588 11.16 32.24 18.93
CA GLN A 588 12.06 31.91 17.83
C GLN A 588 11.76 32.86 16.67
N ALA A 589 12.77 33.61 16.23
CA ALA A 589 12.59 34.70 15.28
C ALA A 589 12.92 34.30 13.84
N GLU A 590 13.79 33.30 13.67
CA GLU A 590 14.25 32.74 12.41
C GLU A 590 14.47 31.22 12.59
N PRO A 591 14.44 30.43 11.51
CA PRO A 591 14.78 29.00 11.53
C PRO A 591 16.19 28.72 12.08
N ASN A 592 16.42 27.52 12.64
CA ASN A 592 17.74 27.02 13.07
C ASN A 592 18.47 27.99 14.04
N THR A 593 17.93 28.23 15.25
CA THR A 593 18.46 29.27 16.17
C THR A 593 18.89 28.75 17.55
N GLY A 594 18.75 27.46 17.80
CA GLY A 594 19.30 26.81 18.98
C GLY A 594 20.82 26.74 18.98
N GLU A 595 21.36 26.29 20.10
CA GLU A 595 22.79 26.00 20.19
C GLU A 595 23.00 24.55 19.75
N ASP A 596 23.83 24.33 18.73
CA ASP A 596 24.11 23.00 18.20
C ASP A 596 24.64 22.06 19.31
N GLU A 597 24.04 20.88 19.47
CA GLU A 597 24.58 19.85 20.36
C GLU A 597 25.43 18.80 19.64
N ASN A 598 25.34 18.73 18.31
CA ASN A 598 26.09 17.77 17.47
C ASN A 598 26.01 16.33 18.02
N GLY A 599 24.84 15.99 18.56
CA GLY A 599 24.46 14.71 19.12
C GLY A 599 23.96 13.76 18.05
N VAL A 600 23.23 12.72 18.46
CA VAL A 600 22.65 11.69 17.59
C VAL A 600 21.24 11.41 18.07
N VAL A 601 20.40 10.78 17.25
CA VAL A 601 19.02 10.49 17.66
C VAL A 601 18.98 9.63 18.92
N THR A 602 18.30 10.12 19.95
CA THR A 602 18.03 9.36 21.18
C THR A 602 16.57 9.51 21.61
N PHE A 603 16.16 8.78 22.66
CA PHE A 603 14.87 9.06 23.27
C PHE A 603 14.94 10.40 24.00
N HIS A 604 13.94 11.25 23.77
CA HIS A 604 13.92 12.55 24.42
C HIS A 604 13.78 12.38 25.94
N PRO A 605 14.63 13.04 26.76
CA PRO A 605 14.64 12.84 28.21
C PRO A 605 13.41 13.41 28.93
N GLY A 606 12.60 14.19 28.21
CA GLY A 606 11.46 14.96 28.70
C GLY A 606 11.82 16.42 28.94
N PHE A 607 10.82 17.23 29.30
CA PHE A 607 11.01 18.64 29.62
C PHE A 607 11.75 18.84 30.95
N ILE A 608 12.45 19.96 31.08
CA ILE A 608 13.17 20.37 32.28
C ILE A 608 12.18 20.54 33.44
N GLU A 609 12.45 19.89 34.57
CA GLU A 609 11.66 20.05 35.80
C GLU A 609 11.64 21.53 36.24
N ASP A 610 10.45 22.10 36.46
CA ASP A 610 10.22 23.54 36.69
C ASP A 610 10.70 24.46 35.53
N GLY A 611 10.92 23.87 34.34
CA GLY A 611 11.26 24.56 33.09
C GLY A 611 10.13 25.45 32.57
N ARG A 612 10.41 26.23 31.54
CA ARG A 612 9.46 27.22 31.02
C ARG A 612 8.18 26.55 30.54
N ILE A 613 8.32 25.45 29.81
CA ILE A 613 7.21 24.76 29.14
C ILE A 613 6.18 24.30 30.18
N LEU A 614 6.62 23.64 31.25
CA LEU A 614 5.72 23.07 32.26
C LEU A 614 5.31 24.04 33.38
N SER A 615 5.95 25.22 33.51
CA SER A 615 5.74 26.11 34.66
C SER A 615 5.10 27.47 34.34
N GLU A 616 5.11 27.94 33.08
CA GLU A 616 4.47 29.20 32.72
C GLU A 616 2.94 29.05 32.58
N ASP A 617 2.18 29.80 33.39
CA ASP A 617 0.71 29.68 33.49
C ASP A 617 -0.07 30.57 32.50
N GLY A 618 0.62 31.21 31.55
CA GLY A 618 0.00 32.10 30.56
C GLY A 618 -0.60 33.40 31.12
N THR A 619 -0.41 33.72 32.41
CA THR A 619 -1.12 34.85 33.07
C THR A 619 -0.44 36.22 32.96
N THR A 620 0.78 36.29 32.43
CA THR A 620 1.49 37.56 32.20
C THR A 620 1.20 38.18 30.83
N GLU A 621 1.14 39.52 30.77
CA GLU A 621 0.88 40.26 29.52
C GLU A 621 1.97 39.97 28.47
N GLY A 622 1.60 39.23 27.42
CA GLY A 622 2.50 38.74 26.37
C GLY A 622 2.91 37.26 26.48
N ALA A 623 2.38 36.51 27.45
CA ALA A 623 2.61 35.07 27.56
C ALA A 623 1.75 34.28 26.55
N LEU A 624 2.34 33.23 25.98
CA LEU A 624 1.70 32.25 25.09
C LEU A 624 0.85 31.25 25.91
N ALA A 625 0.16 30.33 25.23
CA ALA A 625 -0.65 29.28 25.87
C ALA A 625 0.16 28.49 26.91
N ALA A 626 -0.49 28.04 27.98
CA ALA A 626 0.16 27.31 29.05
C ALA A 626 0.23 25.81 28.72
N PHE A 627 1.45 25.26 28.65
CA PHE A 627 1.75 23.85 28.33
C PHE A 627 1.81 22.95 29.57
N ASN A 628 0.98 23.25 30.58
CA ASN A 628 1.04 22.61 31.89
C ASN A 628 0.74 21.10 31.86
N ASN A 629 0.13 20.61 30.77
CA ASN A 629 -0.18 19.20 30.56
C ASN A 629 0.65 18.61 29.39
N ALA A 630 1.78 19.21 29.03
CA ALA A 630 2.63 18.76 27.93
C ALA A 630 3.65 17.68 28.31
N ASP A 631 3.77 17.32 29.59
CA ASP A 631 4.76 16.33 30.05
C ASP A 631 4.48 14.92 29.50
N PHE A 632 5.00 14.65 28.31
CA PHE A 632 4.87 13.40 27.58
C PHE A 632 5.63 12.24 28.22
N THR A 633 6.42 12.48 29.27
CA THR A 633 7.03 11.40 30.06
C THR A 633 6.06 10.78 31.07
N THR A 634 4.87 11.37 31.22
CA THR A 634 3.80 10.82 32.06
C THR A 634 3.33 9.47 31.54
N GLU A 635 3.15 8.50 32.44
CA GLU A 635 2.66 7.17 32.09
C GLU A 635 1.29 7.25 31.41
N GLY A 636 1.18 6.68 30.20
CA GLY A 636 -0.04 6.65 29.41
C GLY A 636 -0.29 7.90 28.56
N TYR A 637 0.68 8.81 28.44
CA TYR A 637 0.56 9.97 27.54
C TYR A 637 0.48 9.51 26.08
N GLN A 638 -0.52 9.98 25.34
CA GLN A 638 -0.71 9.72 23.92
C GLN A 638 -0.48 11.04 23.15
N LEU A 639 0.32 11.01 22.08
CA LEU A 639 0.61 12.18 21.26
C LEU A 639 -0.29 12.23 20.04
N ALA A 640 -0.32 11.14 19.27
CA ALA A 640 -1.02 11.11 17.99
C ALA A 640 -1.69 9.77 17.78
N ARG A 641 -2.83 9.77 17.10
CA ARG A 641 -3.34 8.60 16.37
C ARG A 641 -3.16 8.84 14.89
N VAL A 642 -2.64 7.85 14.19
CA VAL A 642 -2.46 7.87 12.74
C VAL A 642 -3.28 6.74 12.15
N THR A 643 -4.15 7.09 11.21
CA THR A 643 -5.00 6.15 10.48
C THR A 643 -4.78 6.32 8.98
N VAL A 644 -4.62 5.22 8.26
CA VAL A 644 -4.62 5.15 6.80
C VAL A 644 -5.74 4.19 6.40
N SER A 645 -6.79 4.70 5.78
CA SER A 645 -7.98 3.93 5.38
C SER A 645 -8.30 4.17 3.91
N ALA A 646 -8.95 3.20 3.27
CA ALA A 646 -9.49 3.37 1.93
C ALA A 646 -10.62 4.41 1.93
N ILE A 647 -10.81 5.06 0.79
CA ILE A 647 -11.96 5.87 0.45
C ILE A 647 -12.70 5.09 -0.62
N ASP A 648 -13.89 4.61 -0.27
CA ASP A 648 -14.79 3.90 -1.16
C ASP A 648 -16.04 4.76 -1.40
N ASP A 649 -16.98 4.31 -2.24
CA ASP A 649 -18.25 5.01 -2.39
C ASP A 649 -19.18 4.83 -1.18
N PRO A 650 -20.03 5.82 -0.84
CA PRO A 650 -21.01 5.67 0.23
C PRO A 650 -22.02 4.57 -0.09
N VAL A 651 -22.35 3.75 0.90
CA VAL A 651 -23.29 2.64 0.75
C VAL A 651 -24.65 3.04 1.32
N ASN A 652 -25.71 2.95 0.51
CA ASN A 652 -27.07 3.22 0.95
C ASN A 652 -27.80 1.94 1.32
N ILE A 653 -28.40 1.94 2.50
CA ILE A 653 -29.07 0.79 3.11
C ILE A 653 -30.48 1.21 3.49
N ILE A 654 -31.46 0.37 3.21
CA ILE A 654 -32.87 0.63 3.51
C ILE A 654 -33.49 -0.51 4.32
N SER A 655 -34.61 -0.22 4.98
CA SER A 655 -35.47 -1.27 5.51
C SER A 655 -36.93 -0.83 5.59
N THR A 656 -37.83 -1.81 5.56
CA THR A 656 -39.24 -1.63 5.96
C THR A 656 -39.49 -2.52 7.18
N LEU A 657 -40.11 -1.95 8.22
CA LEU A 657 -40.38 -2.65 9.48
C LEU A 657 -41.86 -2.98 9.60
N ASP A 658 -42.18 -4.21 9.98
CA ASP A 658 -43.54 -4.63 10.33
C ASP A 658 -43.54 -5.79 11.35
N GLY A 659 -44.71 -6.10 11.90
CA GLY A 659 -44.88 -7.17 12.87
C GLY A 659 -44.97 -8.59 12.28
N GLU A 660 -45.04 -8.75 10.95
CA GLU A 660 -45.01 -10.05 10.27
C GLU A 660 -43.58 -10.58 10.12
N GLN A 661 -42.58 -9.70 10.11
CA GLN A 661 -41.16 -10.04 10.08
C GLN A 661 -40.63 -10.58 11.42
N GLU A 662 -41.31 -10.31 12.53
CA GLU A 662 -40.93 -10.83 13.85
C GLU A 662 -40.98 -12.36 13.92
N VAL A 663 -40.04 -12.97 14.65
CA VAL A 663 -39.97 -14.43 14.82
C VAL A 663 -41.18 -14.96 15.61
N GLU A 664 -41.62 -14.20 16.61
CA GLU A 664 -42.92 -14.38 17.25
C GLU A 664 -43.93 -13.38 16.65
N ALA A 665 -45.23 -13.52 16.95
CA ALA A 665 -46.20 -12.58 16.40
C ALA A 665 -45.98 -11.16 16.96
N GLY A 666 -45.64 -10.20 16.09
CA GLY A 666 -45.50 -8.78 16.41
C GLY A 666 -46.82 -8.01 16.36
N ASP A 667 -46.73 -6.68 16.38
CA ASP A 667 -47.85 -5.76 16.29
C ASP A 667 -48.23 -5.52 14.82
N SER A 668 -49.44 -5.92 14.45
CA SER A 668 -49.95 -5.77 13.08
C SER A 668 -50.40 -4.34 12.72
N ASP A 669 -50.54 -3.46 13.72
CA ASP A 669 -50.98 -2.07 13.53
C ASP A 669 -49.79 -1.08 13.48
N ALA A 670 -48.56 -1.54 13.74
CA ALA A 670 -47.34 -0.75 13.70
C ALA A 670 -46.52 -1.02 12.43
N THR A 671 -45.83 0.02 11.95
CA THR A 671 -44.96 -0.05 10.77
C THR A 671 -43.79 0.92 10.91
N GLY A 672 -42.69 0.66 10.23
CA GLY A 672 -41.59 1.61 10.10
C GLY A 672 -40.87 1.54 8.76
N THR A 673 -40.01 2.51 8.51
CA THR A 673 -39.08 2.54 7.38
C THR A 673 -37.78 3.17 7.84
N SER A 674 -36.64 2.66 7.37
CA SER A 674 -35.34 3.29 7.61
C SER A 674 -34.54 3.52 6.33
N THR A 675 -33.68 4.52 6.39
CA THR A 675 -32.54 4.70 5.50
C THR A 675 -31.29 4.81 6.36
N LEU A 676 -30.20 4.18 5.95
CA LEU A 676 -28.88 4.34 6.53
C LEU A 676 -27.87 4.58 5.40
N THR A 677 -26.83 5.35 5.67
CA THR A 677 -25.75 5.60 4.72
C THR A 677 -24.43 5.37 5.43
N LEU A 678 -23.69 4.35 5.00
CA LEU A 678 -22.30 4.19 5.39
C LEU A 678 -21.47 5.16 4.56
N ASN A 679 -20.63 5.98 5.20
CA ASN A 679 -19.82 6.95 4.48
C ASN A 679 -18.71 6.29 3.65
N ASP A 680 -18.06 7.10 2.82
CA ASP A 680 -16.94 6.73 1.96
C ASP A 680 -15.76 6.08 2.70
N THR A 681 -15.48 6.51 3.92
CA THR A 681 -14.39 5.97 4.74
C THR A 681 -14.78 4.79 5.64
N GLY A 682 -16.05 4.36 5.62
CA GLY A 682 -16.56 3.25 6.43
C GLY A 682 -16.54 3.48 7.94
N ASN A 683 -16.34 4.71 8.42
CA ASN A 683 -16.20 5.01 9.85
C ASN A 683 -17.45 5.64 10.49
N ALA A 684 -18.45 5.99 9.69
CA ALA A 684 -19.71 6.56 10.16
C ALA A 684 -20.90 5.98 9.40
N LEU A 685 -21.95 5.60 10.13
CA LEU A 685 -23.23 5.11 9.63
C LEU A 685 -24.34 6.07 10.04
N GLU A 686 -24.70 7.00 9.15
CA GLU A 686 -25.84 7.90 9.37
C GLU A 686 -27.14 7.11 9.23
N TYR A 687 -28.11 7.31 10.12
CA TYR A 687 -29.40 6.63 10.05
C TYR A 687 -30.58 7.57 10.21
N SER A 688 -31.69 7.19 9.57
CA SER A 688 -33.01 7.77 9.78
C SER A 688 -34.04 6.65 9.85
N LEU A 689 -34.71 6.50 10.99
CA LEU A 689 -35.77 5.52 11.23
C LEU A 689 -37.07 6.25 11.53
N THR A 690 -38.12 6.00 10.75
CA THR A 690 -39.47 6.53 11.01
C THR A 690 -40.42 5.40 11.38
N VAL A 691 -41.06 5.49 12.55
CA VAL A 691 -41.98 4.48 13.09
C VAL A 691 -43.36 5.10 13.30
N SER A 692 -44.40 4.33 12.96
CA SER A 692 -45.81 4.69 13.14
C SER A 692 -46.54 3.63 13.95
N GLY A 693 -47.52 4.06 14.75
CA GLY A 693 -48.40 3.15 15.49
C GLY A 693 -47.94 2.77 16.91
N LEU A 694 -46.76 3.23 17.34
CA LEU A 694 -46.20 3.00 18.69
C LEU A 694 -45.99 4.33 19.45
N ASP A 695 -45.86 4.27 20.78
CA ASP A 695 -45.68 5.44 21.65
C ASP A 695 -44.24 5.54 22.18
N PHE A 696 -43.50 6.59 21.77
CA PHE A 696 -42.14 6.87 22.24
C PHE A 696 -42.09 7.87 23.40
N GLY A 697 -43.23 8.48 23.75
CA GLY A 697 -43.33 9.55 24.73
C GLY A 697 -43.21 9.09 26.18
N ALA A 698 -43.41 7.80 26.46
CA ALA A 698 -43.34 7.23 27.82
C ALA A 698 -41.93 7.29 28.44
N ASN A 699 -40.87 7.23 27.61
CA ASN A 699 -39.48 7.25 28.04
C ASN A 699 -38.90 8.66 28.22
N GLY A 700 -39.71 9.71 28.00
CA GLY A 700 -39.25 11.10 28.10
C GLY A 700 -38.40 11.57 26.92
N LEU A 701 -38.31 10.78 25.84
CA LEU A 701 -37.61 11.12 24.60
C LEU A 701 -38.32 12.25 23.82
N ILE A 702 -39.63 12.42 24.01
CA ILE A 702 -40.45 13.42 23.31
C ILE A 702 -40.95 14.49 24.29
N GLU A 703 -40.78 15.76 23.92
CA GLU A 703 -41.32 16.89 24.68
C GLU A 703 -42.86 16.89 24.64
N GLY A 704 -43.48 16.56 25.78
CA GLY A 704 -44.94 16.44 25.90
C GLY A 704 -45.41 15.18 26.61
N GLY A 705 -44.53 14.17 26.73
CA GLY A 705 -44.82 12.86 27.31
C GLY A 705 -45.53 11.93 26.31
N ALA A 706 -46.14 10.87 26.83
CA ALA A 706 -46.88 9.85 26.06
C ALA A 706 -47.78 10.46 24.97
N GLN A 707 -47.66 9.89 23.77
CA GLN A 707 -48.41 10.28 22.58
C GLN A 707 -49.81 9.64 22.57
N THR A 708 -49.98 8.48 23.21
CA THR A 708 -51.25 7.77 23.40
C THR A 708 -51.60 7.61 24.88
N GLU A 709 -52.82 7.14 25.18
CA GLU A 709 -53.21 6.79 26.57
C GLU A 709 -52.99 5.29 26.85
N ASP A 710 -52.79 4.49 25.81
CA ASP A 710 -52.49 3.07 25.98
C ASP A 710 -51.03 2.94 26.40
N THR A 711 -50.73 1.92 27.19
CA THR A 711 -49.36 1.70 27.70
C THR A 711 -48.79 0.39 27.17
N SER A 712 -49.56 -0.35 26.38
CA SER A 712 -49.08 -1.59 25.73
C SER A 712 -48.18 -1.30 24.53
N ASP A 713 -48.42 -0.17 23.86
CA ASP A 713 -47.68 0.36 22.71
C ASP A 713 -46.50 1.26 23.11
N ASP A 714 -46.29 1.48 24.42
CA ASP A 714 -45.12 2.17 24.96
C ASP A 714 -43.86 1.42 24.49
N VAL A 715 -43.04 2.06 23.66
CA VAL A 715 -41.76 1.55 23.23
C VAL A 715 -40.86 1.49 24.46
N THR A 716 -40.21 0.37 24.69
CA THR A 716 -39.32 0.16 25.84
C THR A 716 -37.86 0.07 25.43
N ARG A 717 -37.59 -0.39 24.20
CA ARG A 717 -36.25 -0.64 23.65
C ARG A 717 -36.24 -0.51 22.14
N LEU A 718 -35.13 -0.04 21.59
CA LEU A 718 -34.92 0.04 20.14
C LEU A 718 -33.46 -0.23 19.82
N HIS A 719 -33.23 -1.29 19.05
CA HIS A 719 -31.89 -1.80 18.74
C HIS A 719 -31.73 -2.13 17.25
N ILE A 720 -30.47 -2.22 16.83
CA ILE A 720 -30.05 -3.05 15.69
C ILE A 720 -29.46 -4.35 16.25
N ASN A 721 -29.81 -5.46 15.64
CA ASN A 721 -29.39 -6.81 16.01
C ASN A 721 -28.66 -7.48 14.83
N ASN A 722 -27.70 -8.37 15.13
CA ASN A 722 -26.95 -9.14 14.14
C ASN A 722 -27.50 -10.57 14.00
N ALA A 723 -28.33 -10.81 12.97
CA ALA A 723 -28.74 -12.12 12.51
C ALA A 723 -29.42 -12.04 11.11
N PRO A 724 -29.41 -13.16 10.37
CA PRO A 724 -30.12 -13.27 9.10
C PRO A 724 -31.65 -13.12 9.22
N PRO A 725 -32.33 -12.95 8.08
CA PRO A 725 -33.79 -12.85 8.01
C PRO A 725 -34.50 -14.00 8.75
N GLY A 726 -35.39 -13.65 9.67
CA GLY A 726 -36.21 -14.60 10.41
C GLY A 726 -35.54 -15.26 11.62
N GLU A 727 -34.31 -14.85 11.99
CA GLU A 727 -33.61 -15.33 13.19
C GLU A 727 -33.36 -14.22 14.21
N ASN A 728 -33.37 -14.55 15.50
CA ASN A 728 -33.11 -13.55 16.55
C ASN A 728 -31.61 -13.49 16.87
N GLY A 729 -31.00 -12.32 16.66
CA GLY A 729 -29.60 -12.05 16.91
C GLY A 729 -29.31 -11.32 18.21
N ASP A 730 -28.02 -11.19 18.52
CA ASP A 730 -27.54 -10.34 19.61
C ASP A 730 -27.69 -8.85 19.26
N VAL A 731 -27.81 -8.01 20.29
CA VAL A 731 -27.87 -6.55 20.12
C VAL A 731 -26.47 -6.03 19.81
N VAL A 732 -26.33 -5.29 18.72
CA VAL A 732 -25.06 -4.67 18.29
C VAL A 732 -25.07 -3.16 18.53
N PHE A 733 -26.17 -2.49 18.17
CA PHE A 733 -26.37 -1.06 18.40
C PHE A 733 -27.67 -0.81 19.16
N SER A 734 -27.63 0.10 20.12
CA SER A 734 -28.73 0.44 21.00
C SER A 734 -28.97 1.96 20.99
N LEU A 735 -30.11 2.37 20.45
CA LEU A 735 -30.56 3.75 20.57
C LEU A 735 -31.00 4.06 21.99
N PHE A 736 -31.70 3.11 22.62
CA PHE A 736 -32.01 3.12 24.05
C PHE A 736 -32.54 1.75 24.52
N ASP A 737 -32.30 1.44 25.79
CA ASP A 737 -32.89 0.30 26.50
C ASP A 737 -33.37 0.72 27.90
N ALA A 738 -34.67 0.95 28.07
CA ALA A 738 -35.25 1.35 29.35
C ALA A 738 -35.43 0.19 30.36
N VAL A 739 -35.21 -1.05 29.95
CA VAL A 739 -35.50 -2.27 30.74
C VAL A 739 -34.22 -2.88 31.31
N ALA A 740 -33.20 -3.00 30.47
CA ALA A 740 -31.88 -3.55 30.76
C ALA A 740 -30.79 -2.67 30.11
N PRO A 741 -30.54 -1.46 30.67
CA PRO A 741 -29.49 -0.56 30.19
C PRO A 741 -28.11 -1.10 30.57
N GLU A 742 -27.70 -2.18 29.93
CA GLU A 742 -26.36 -2.76 30.07
C GLU A 742 -25.35 -2.03 29.17
N PHE A 743 -25.85 -1.21 28.23
CA PHE A 743 -25.12 -0.62 27.12
C PHE A 743 -25.25 0.92 27.08
N GLY A 744 -24.34 1.63 27.75
CA GLY A 744 -24.26 3.10 27.66
C GLY A 744 -25.38 3.87 28.38
N ASP A 745 -25.14 5.17 28.61
CA ASP A 745 -26.08 6.16 29.15
C ASP A 745 -25.66 7.57 28.65
N VAL A 746 -25.22 7.70 27.39
CA VAL A 746 -24.45 8.88 26.90
C VAL A 746 -25.25 10.19 27.01
N LEU A 747 -26.53 10.17 26.64
CA LEU A 747 -27.43 11.33 26.73
C LEU A 747 -28.27 11.41 28.02
N ASP A 748 -27.85 10.77 29.12
CA ASP A 748 -28.70 10.50 30.30
C ASP A 748 -29.99 9.72 29.94
N ILE A 749 -29.98 9.04 28.79
CA ILE A 749 -31.04 8.13 28.32
C ILE A 749 -30.59 6.69 28.62
N PRO A 750 -31.38 5.89 29.36
CA PRO A 750 -31.01 4.52 29.69
C PRO A 750 -30.68 3.68 28.45
N GLY A 751 -29.47 3.10 28.41
CA GLY A 751 -29.07 2.18 27.35
C GLY A 751 -28.80 2.85 25.99
N ASN A 752 -28.65 4.17 25.96
CA ASN A 752 -28.31 4.93 24.75
C ASN A 752 -26.79 4.95 24.53
N GLN A 753 -26.38 4.62 23.31
CA GLN A 753 -24.99 4.56 22.88
C GLN A 753 -24.59 5.67 21.91
N ASP A 754 -25.54 6.45 21.39
CA ASP A 754 -25.31 7.45 20.34
C ASP A 754 -25.61 8.86 20.88
N GLU A 755 -24.59 9.71 20.97
CA GLU A 755 -24.68 11.12 21.37
C GLU A 755 -25.41 12.04 20.39
N ASP A 756 -25.51 11.66 19.12
CA ASP A 756 -26.14 12.42 18.04
C ASP A 756 -27.64 12.13 17.89
N LEU A 757 -28.16 11.15 18.65
CA LEU A 757 -29.56 10.75 18.63
C LEU A 757 -30.51 11.96 18.79
N THR A 758 -31.31 12.18 17.76
CA THR A 758 -32.39 13.15 17.70
C THR A 758 -33.72 12.45 17.47
N VAL A 759 -34.74 12.78 18.29
CA VAL A 759 -36.09 12.22 18.19
C VAL A 759 -37.11 13.31 17.86
N THR A 760 -37.84 13.13 16.75
CA THR A 760 -38.82 14.09 16.25
C THR A 760 -40.21 13.45 16.13
N ALA A 761 -41.20 14.02 16.79
CA ALA A 761 -42.61 13.65 16.59
C ALA A 761 -43.21 14.38 15.39
N ASN A 762 -43.82 13.65 14.47
CA ASN A 762 -44.38 14.18 13.22
C ASN A 762 -45.87 14.52 13.34
N ASP A 763 -46.34 15.41 12.46
CA ASP A 763 -47.74 15.88 12.44
C ASP A 763 -48.76 14.76 12.12
N ASP A 764 -48.32 13.68 11.47
CA ASP A 764 -49.15 12.52 11.13
C ASP A 764 -49.22 11.45 12.22
N GLY A 765 -48.49 11.65 13.33
CA GLY A 765 -48.44 10.74 14.48
C GLY A 765 -47.29 9.74 14.46
N SER A 766 -46.46 9.73 13.41
CA SER A 766 -45.21 8.97 13.39
C SER A 766 -44.11 9.65 14.22
N VAL A 767 -43.04 8.91 14.51
CA VAL A 767 -41.83 9.40 15.18
C VAL A 767 -40.62 9.07 14.31
N THR A 768 -39.79 10.06 14.05
CA THR A 768 -38.52 9.90 13.33
C THR A 768 -37.35 10.01 14.31
N LEU A 769 -36.45 9.03 14.27
CA LEU A 769 -35.19 9.00 15.00
C LEU A 769 -34.06 9.12 13.99
N THR A 770 -33.10 10.01 14.25
CA THR A 770 -31.92 10.21 13.41
C THR A 770 -30.68 10.33 14.27
N GLY A 771 -29.54 9.89 13.76
CA GLY A 771 -28.24 10.05 14.41
C GLY A 771 -27.15 9.50 13.50
N VAL A 772 -25.94 9.41 14.04
CA VAL A 772 -24.78 8.87 13.35
C VAL A 772 -24.15 7.86 14.28
N TRP A 773 -23.95 6.64 13.81
CA TRP A 773 -23.10 5.70 14.53
C TRP A 773 -21.66 5.86 14.09
N GLU A 774 -20.78 6.12 15.04
CA GLU A 774 -19.35 6.28 14.81
C GLU A 774 -18.52 5.46 15.81
N ARG A 775 -17.21 5.35 15.57
CA ARG A 775 -16.29 4.52 16.38
C ARG A 775 -16.20 4.95 17.85
N THR A 776 -16.54 6.20 18.16
CA THR A 776 -16.57 6.76 19.51
C THR A 776 -17.76 6.25 20.32
N ASP A 777 -18.81 5.76 19.66
CA ASP A 777 -19.99 5.25 20.33
C ASP A 777 -19.71 3.94 21.08
N PRO A 778 -20.06 3.83 22.37
CA PRO A 778 -19.88 2.61 23.14
C PRO A 778 -20.84 1.50 22.69
N SER A 779 -20.44 0.69 21.70
CA SER A 779 -21.19 -0.45 21.14
C SER A 779 -20.74 -1.82 21.69
N SER A 780 -21.54 -2.88 21.46
CA SER A 780 -21.14 -4.27 21.78
C SER A 780 -20.31 -4.93 20.68
N ALA A 781 -20.42 -4.42 19.45
CA ALA A 781 -19.63 -4.75 18.27
C ALA A 781 -19.32 -3.44 17.54
N ALA A 782 -18.08 -3.25 17.09
CA ALA A 782 -17.67 -2.01 16.46
C ALA A 782 -18.23 -1.89 15.03
N LEU A 783 -18.56 -0.68 14.56
CA LEU A 783 -19.11 -0.47 13.20
C LEU A 783 -18.22 -1.10 12.12
N ASN A 784 -16.89 -1.03 12.27
CA ASN A 784 -15.95 -1.57 11.30
C ASN A 784 -16.00 -3.10 11.15
N GLU A 785 -16.67 -3.82 12.06
CA GLU A 785 -16.92 -5.26 11.90
C GLU A 785 -17.96 -5.55 10.81
N PHE A 786 -18.83 -4.58 10.48
CA PHE A 786 -19.91 -4.75 9.50
C PHE A 786 -19.65 -4.04 8.17
N VAL A 787 -18.59 -3.24 8.07
CA VAL A 787 -18.28 -2.43 6.87
C VAL A 787 -18.06 -3.32 5.66
N SER A 788 -17.27 -4.39 5.80
CA SER A 788 -17.01 -5.33 4.72
C SER A 788 -18.31 -5.98 4.22
N ASP A 789 -19.19 -6.40 5.12
CA ASP A 789 -20.49 -6.97 4.74
C ASP A 789 -21.35 -5.94 4.00
N MET A 790 -21.41 -4.70 4.51
CA MET A 790 -22.16 -3.62 3.87
C MET A 790 -21.61 -3.29 2.48
N ARG A 791 -20.29 -3.35 2.27
CA ARG A 791 -19.66 -3.04 0.98
C ARG A 791 -19.70 -4.18 -0.03
N ASN A 792 -19.62 -5.42 0.44
CA ASN A 792 -19.50 -6.60 -0.41
C ASN A 792 -20.85 -7.27 -0.70
N THR A 793 -21.93 -6.82 -0.06
CA THR A 793 -23.29 -7.31 -0.34
C THR A 793 -23.82 -6.66 -1.61
N ASP A 794 -24.31 -7.49 -2.53
CA ASP A 794 -24.90 -7.02 -3.79
C ASP A 794 -26.11 -6.11 -3.53
N ALA A 795 -26.32 -5.12 -4.40
CA ALA A 795 -27.46 -4.24 -4.32
C ALA A 795 -28.78 -5.04 -4.40
N GLY A 796 -29.71 -4.76 -3.48
CA GLY A 796 -30.98 -5.50 -3.35
C GLY A 796 -30.93 -6.72 -2.43
N GLU A 797 -29.75 -7.15 -1.97
CA GLU A 797 -29.61 -8.26 -1.02
C GLU A 797 -29.72 -7.80 0.45
N GLU A 798 -30.19 -8.71 1.31
CA GLU A 798 -30.38 -8.48 2.74
C GLU A 798 -29.06 -8.68 3.52
N LEU A 799 -28.75 -7.74 4.41
CA LEU A 799 -27.65 -7.86 5.37
C LEU A 799 -28.07 -8.70 6.56
N ASP A 800 -27.11 -9.27 7.30
CA ASP A 800 -27.34 -9.91 8.60
C ASP A 800 -27.58 -8.91 9.74
N LEU A 801 -28.11 -7.73 9.43
CA LEU A 801 -28.48 -6.69 10.39
C LEU A 801 -29.96 -6.34 10.28
N TYR A 802 -30.60 -6.07 11.41
CA TYR A 802 -32.01 -5.68 11.41
C TYR A 802 -32.39 -4.76 12.56
N TRP A 803 -33.35 -3.87 12.31
CA TRP A 803 -34.01 -3.09 13.36
C TRP A 803 -34.98 -3.95 14.15
N ASN A 804 -35.00 -3.75 15.47
CA ASN A 804 -36.03 -4.31 16.35
C ASN A 804 -36.55 -3.25 17.33
N VAL A 805 -37.86 -2.97 17.25
CA VAL A 805 -38.56 -2.05 18.16
C VAL A 805 -39.41 -2.87 19.12
N ARG A 806 -39.22 -2.71 20.43
CA ARG A 806 -39.89 -3.52 21.46
C ARG A 806 -40.81 -2.66 22.32
N THR A 807 -41.97 -3.18 22.69
CA THR A 807 -42.95 -2.48 23.55
C THR A 807 -43.25 -3.26 24.83
N GLU A 808 -44.06 -2.67 25.72
CA GLU A 808 -44.58 -3.35 26.92
C GLU A 808 -45.40 -4.62 26.59
N GLU A 809 -46.22 -4.60 25.53
CA GLU A 809 -46.96 -5.80 25.09
C GLU A 809 -46.09 -6.81 24.35
N PHE A 810 -45.13 -6.33 23.56
CA PHE A 810 -44.25 -7.15 22.72
C PHE A 810 -42.78 -7.02 23.16
N PRO A 811 -42.37 -7.63 24.29
CA PRO A 811 -41.00 -7.54 24.79
C PRO A 811 -39.99 -8.34 23.96
N ALA A 812 -40.44 -9.26 23.09
CA ALA A 812 -39.56 -9.95 22.15
C ALA A 812 -39.26 -9.09 20.91
N GLY A 813 -40.22 -8.25 20.50
CA GLY A 813 -40.19 -7.43 19.30
C GLY A 813 -41.61 -7.11 18.85
N ALA A 814 -41.93 -5.83 18.66
CA ALA A 814 -43.22 -5.36 18.15
C ALA A 814 -43.17 -5.25 16.63
N ILE A 815 -42.09 -4.69 16.07
CA ILE A 815 -41.82 -4.65 14.64
C ILE A 815 -40.33 -4.88 14.38
N ARG A 816 -40.06 -5.59 13.27
CA ARG A 816 -38.73 -5.90 12.76
C ARG A 816 -38.60 -5.42 11.32
N GLY A 817 -37.41 -4.96 10.93
CA GLY A 817 -37.06 -4.70 9.53
C GLY A 817 -35.62 -5.12 9.24
N GLN A 818 -35.44 -6.06 8.32
CA GLN A 818 -34.12 -6.46 7.84
C GLN A 818 -33.49 -5.30 7.04
N LEU A 819 -32.21 -5.05 7.27
CA LEU A 819 -31.44 -4.08 6.48
C LEU A 819 -31.09 -4.70 5.13
N MET A 820 -31.16 -3.90 4.08
CA MET A 820 -30.94 -4.33 2.69
C MET A 820 -30.23 -3.23 1.93
N LEU A 821 -29.34 -3.59 1.02
CA LEU A 821 -28.66 -2.64 0.16
C LEU A 821 -29.64 -2.02 -0.84
N GLU A 822 -29.63 -0.69 -0.97
CA GLU A 822 -30.51 0.00 -1.90
C GLU A 822 -30.11 -0.30 -3.36
N GLU A 823 -31.04 -0.84 -4.16
CA GLU A 823 -30.83 -0.97 -5.61
C GLU A 823 -30.66 0.41 -6.25
N GLU A 824 -29.58 0.60 -7.00
CA GLU A 824 -29.39 1.83 -7.77
C GLU A 824 -30.37 1.84 -8.97
N GLU A 825 -31.42 2.67 -8.91
CA GLU A 825 -32.31 2.85 -10.06
C GLU A 825 -31.56 3.59 -11.19
N ILE A 826 -31.09 2.85 -12.19
CA ILE A 826 -30.49 3.43 -13.39
C ILE A 826 -31.57 4.24 -14.14
N GLU A 827 -31.47 5.57 -14.12
CA GLU A 827 -32.32 6.43 -14.94
C GLU A 827 -31.95 6.22 -16.42
N THR A 828 -32.77 5.47 -17.14
CA THR A 828 -32.51 5.15 -18.55
C THR A 828 -33.03 6.22 -19.53
N THR A 829 -32.40 6.29 -20.70
CA THR A 829 -32.82 7.11 -21.84
C THR A 829 -32.89 6.27 -23.12
N GLU A 830 -34.02 6.38 -23.83
CA GLU A 830 -34.21 5.71 -25.13
C GLU A 830 -33.58 6.52 -26.28
N LEU A 831 -32.69 5.87 -27.05
CA LEU A 831 -32.00 6.49 -28.19
C LEU A 831 -32.61 6.04 -29.51
N PHE A 832 -33.04 7.01 -30.32
CA PHE A 832 -33.70 6.80 -31.61
C PHE A 832 -32.74 7.04 -32.76
N ARG A 833 -32.79 6.17 -33.76
CA ARG A 833 -31.91 6.22 -34.93
C ARG A 833 -32.56 6.95 -36.11
N PHE A 834 -31.88 7.96 -36.63
CA PHE A 834 -32.21 8.58 -37.91
C PHE A 834 -31.16 8.28 -38.96
N ARG A 835 -31.62 7.88 -40.14
CA ARG A 835 -30.78 7.71 -41.32
C ARG A 835 -30.67 9.01 -42.10
N ASN A 836 -29.45 9.40 -42.45
CA ASN A 836 -29.23 10.49 -43.39
C ASN A 836 -29.48 10.04 -44.84
N THR A 837 -30.48 10.63 -45.49
CA THR A 837 -30.92 10.28 -46.84
C THR A 837 -30.20 11.07 -47.94
N THR A 838 -29.44 12.11 -47.57
CA THR A 838 -28.74 12.96 -48.54
C THR A 838 -27.41 12.38 -49.02
N PHE A 839 -26.88 11.39 -48.30
CA PHE A 839 -25.67 10.66 -48.66
C PHE A 839 -25.96 9.17 -48.87
N GLY A 840 -25.32 8.58 -49.88
CA GLY A 840 -25.44 7.14 -50.17
C GLY A 840 -24.64 6.24 -49.23
N SER A 841 -23.89 6.83 -48.28
CA SER A 841 -23.00 6.14 -47.33
C SER A 841 -23.72 5.35 -46.24
N GLY A 842 -25.00 5.66 -45.95
CA GLY A 842 -25.69 5.06 -44.80
C GLY A 842 -25.15 5.57 -43.47
N SER A 843 -25.13 6.90 -43.27
CA SER A 843 -24.78 7.49 -41.99
C SER A 843 -26.02 7.70 -41.11
N TYR A 844 -25.80 7.59 -39.81
CA TYR A 844 -26.85 7.64 -38.80
C TYR A 844 -26.53 8.65 -37.71
N ILE A 845 -27.59 9.14 -37.06
CA ILE A 845 -27.50 9.86 -35.80
C ILE A 845 -28.43 9.18 -34.79
N TYR A 846 -27.93 8.97 -33.59
CA TYR A 846 -28.66 8.51 -32.42
C TYR A 846 -28.97 9.72 -31.53
N VAL A 847 -30.24 9.86 -31.18
CA VAL A 847 -30.78 11.03 -30.48
C VAL A 847 -31.83 10.62 -29.46
N ASN A 848 -31.93 11.33 -28.34
CA ASN A 848 -32.99 11.12 -27.36
C ASN A 848 -34.37 11.51 -27.90
N GLU A 849 -35.43 11.21 -27.15
CA GLU A 849 -36.82 11.52 -27.53
C GLU A 849 -37.05 13.01 -27.87
N GLN A 850 -36.49 13.92 -27.07
CA GLN A 850 -36.68 15.36 -27.27
C GLN A 850 -36.05 15.82 -28.59
N GLU A 851 -34.84 15.38 -28.90
CA GLU A 851 -34.13 15.71 -30.13
C GLU A 851 -34.75 15.00 -31.35
N ARG A 852 -35.24 13.76 -31.20
CA ARG A 852 -36.06 13.05 -32.21
C ARG A 852 -37.24 13.90 -32.65
N ASP A 853 -38.01 14.39 -31.69
CA ASP A 853 -39.19 15.22 -31.97
C ASP A 853 -38.80 16.56 -32.57
N ALA A 854 -37.68 17.15 -32.15
CA ALA A 854 -37.15 18.37 -32.75
C ALA A 854 -36.76 18.18 -34.22
N ILE A 855 -36.07 17.08 -34.56
CA ILE A 855 -35.70 16.73 -35.93
C ILE A 855 -36.95 16.51 -36.80
N ARG A 856 -37.93 15.72 -36.33
CA ARG A 856 -39.18 15.46 -37.09
C ARG A 856 -39.97 16.74 -37.37
N ASN A 857 -40.06 17.63 -36.39
CA ASN A 857 -40.82 18.87 -36.49
C ASN A 857 -40.10 19.98 -37.27
N ASN A 858 -38.79 19.85 -37.50
CA ASN A 858 -38.02 20.79 -38.29
C ASN A 858 -38.12 20.45 -39.79
N PRO A 859 -38.76 21.32 -40.60
CA PRO A 859 -38.97 21.05 -42.03
C PRO A 859 -37.67 21.00 -42.85
N ASP A 860 -36.56 21.53 -42.33
CA ASP A 860 -35.26 21.48 -43.00
C ASP A 860 -34.51 20.19 -42.66
N LEU A 861 -34.66 19.67 -41.44
CA LEU A 861 -33.99 18.44 -40.99
C LEU A 861 -34.76 17.17 -41.36
N ASN A 862 -36.11 17.18 -41.32
CA ASN A 862 -36.93 16.02 -41.66
C ASN A 862 -36.94 15.65 -43.17
N GLN A 863 -36.32 16.49 -44.00
CA GLN A 863 -36.03 16.18 -45.40
C GLN A 863 -34.64 15.56 -45.60
N ILE A 864 -33.78 15.63 -44.58
CA ILE A 864 -32.41 15.12 -44.58
C ILE A 864 -32.36 13.79 -43.82
N PHE A 865 -32.98 13.76 -42.65
CA PHE A 865 -32.99 12.63 -41.74
C PHE A 865 -34.35 11.91 -41.77
N GLU A 866 -34.32 10.61 -42.05
CA GLU A 866 -35.47 9.71 -42.01
C GLU A 866 -35.40 8.87 -40.73
N LEU A 867 -36.45 8.92 -39.91
CA LEU A 867 -36.55 8.12 -38.69
C LEU A 867 -36.69 6.64 -39.04
N GLU A 868 -35.90 5.78 -38.42
CA GLU A 868 -36.06 4.33 -38.48
C GLU A 868 -36.80 3.81 -37.23
N GLY A 869 -37.37 2.60 -37.31
CA GLY A 869 -38.09 1.98 -36.19
C GLY A 869 -39.57 2.34 -36.05
N GLU A 870 -40.13 3.19 -36.92
CA GLU A 870 -41.58 3.50 -36.92
C GLU A 870 -42.41 2.35 -37.52
N GLN A 871 -43.32 1.80 -36.72
CA GLN A 871 -44.20 0.68 -37.06
C GLN A 871 -45.47 1.13 -37.79
N GLU A 872 -46.21 0.20 -38.41
CA GLU A 872 -47.46 0.51 -39.14
C GLU A 872 -48.56 1.14 -38.27
N ASP A 873 -48.53 0.91 -36.96
CA ASP A 873 -49.48 1.47 -35.99
C ASP A 873 -49.04 2.84 -35.41
N GLY A 874 -47.85 3.31 -35.79
CA GLY A 874 -47.27 4.58 -35.34
C GLY A 874 -46.47 4.50 -34.05
N THR A 875 -46.26 3.31 -33.48
CA THR A 875 -45.24 3.11 -32.43
C THR A 875 -43.84 3.23 -33.02
N ILE A 876 -42.88 3.72 -32.24
CA ILE A 876 -41.49 3.91 -32.67
C ILE A 876 -40.63 3.15 -31.69
N ASN A 877 -39.91 2.14 -32.18
CA ASN A 877 -38.95 1.43 -31.35
C ASN A 877 -37.67 2.26 -31.24
N ALA A 878 -37.14 2.38 -30.03
CA ALA A 878 -35.78 2.84 -29.82
C ALA A 878 -34.79 1.93 -30.55
N ALA A 879 -33.64 2.48 -30.92
CA ALA A 879 -32.53 1.71 -31.46
C ALA A 879 -31.81 0.94 -30.35
N PHE A 880 -31.64 1.59 -29.20
CA PHE A 880 -31.14 1.01 -27.96
C PHE A 880 -31.50 1.91 -26.76
N THR A 881 -31.30 1.37 -25.56
CA THR A 881 -31.42 2.08 -24.29
C THR A 881 -30.02 2.34 -23.73
N ALA A 882 -29.84 3.51 -23.13
CA ALA A 882 -28.60 3.98 -22.53
C ALA A 882 -28.88 4.62 -21.17
N SER A 883 -27.87 4.91 -20.36
CA SER A 883 -28.08 5.66 -19.13
C SER A 883 -28.20 7.17 -19.40
N ALA A 884 -29.11 7.82 -18.69
CA ALA A 884 -29.33 9.27 -18.72
C ALA A 884 -28.34 10.02 -17.84
N ASN A 885 -27.80 9.34 -16.81
CA ASN A 885 -26.88 9.87 -15.82
C ASN A 885 -25.55 9.09 -15.84
N PRO A 886 -24.44 9.68 -15.37
CA PRO A 886 -23.24 8.89 -15.10
C PRO A 886 -23.55 7.84 -14.01
N GLY A 887 -22.80 6.74 -14.02
CA GLY A 887 -22.78 5.70 -12.98
C GLY A 887 -21.43 4.97 -13.06
N GLU A 888 -21.06 4.22 -12.02
CA GLU A 888 -19.74 3.60 -11.88
C GLU A 888 -19.37 2.73 -13.10
N ASP A 889 -20.30 1.92 -13.58
CA ASP A 889 -20.08 1.02 -14.72
C ASP A 889 -20.27 1.69 -16.10
N PHE A 890 -20.56 2.99 -16.15
CA PHE A 890 -20.92 3.66 -17.40
C PHE A 890 -19.84 4.60 -17.94
N ILE A 891 -19.42 4.34 -19.17
CA ILE A 891 -18.57 5.24 -19.94
C ILE A 891 -19.39 6.31 -20.67
N ALA A 892 -18.87 7.54 -20.65
CA ALA A 892 -19.43 8.66 -21.40
C ALA A 892 -19.15 8.54 -22.90
N GLN A 893 -20.18 8.64 -23.73
CA GLN A 893 -20.05 8.63 -25.19
C GLN A 893 -20.27 10.03 -25.77
N TYR A 894 -19.26 10.59 -26.44
CA TYR A 894 -19.29 11.94 -27.00
C TYR A 894 -19.60 11.95 -28.49
N ARG A 895 -20.51 12.83 -28.90
CA ARG A 895 -20.91 12.97 -30.31
C ARG A 895 -20.01 13.96 -31.04
N PHE A 896 -19.44 13.52 -32.15
CA PHE A 896 -18.63 14.34 -33.06
C PHE A 896 -19.29 14.45 -34.43
N GLN A 897 -19.47 15.68 -34.90
CA GLN A 897 -19.89 15.95 -36.27
C GLN A 897 -18.70 15.95 -37.22
N ASN A 898 -18.79 15.21 -38.31
CA ASN A 898 -17.78 15.24 -39.38
C ASN A 898 -17.90 16.53 -40.22
N ASN A 899 -16.82 17.31 -40.27
CA ASN A 899 -16.73 18.58 -41.01
C ASN A 899 -16.53 18.39 -42.52
N LEU A 900 -15.96 17.26 -42.94
CA LEU A 900 -15.73 16.90 -44.34
C LEU A 900 -16.98 16.32 -45.01
N SER A 901 -17.81 15.62 -44.24
CA SER A 901 -19.08 15.02 -44.65
C SER A 901 -20.20 15.40 -43.67
N PRO A 902 -20.74 16.64 -43.76
CA PRO A 902 -21.74 17.14 -42.83
C PRO A 902 -22.99 16.24 -42.75
N GLY A 903 -23.37 15.87 -41.53
CA GLY A 903 -24.46 14.94 -41.27
C GLY A 903 -24.03 13.48 -41.11
N ASN A 904 -22.72 13.22 -41.02
CA ASN A 904 -22.15 11.98 -40.49
C ASN A 904 -21.62 12.24 -39.08
N TYR A 905 -21.81 11.26 -38.20
CA TYR A 905 -21.46 11.36 -36.78
C TYR A 905 -20.56 10.22 -36.36
N LEU A 906 -19.69 10.50 -35.40
CA LEU A 906 -18.86 9.55 -34.67
C LEU A 906 -19.21 9.67 -33.19
N TYR A 907 -19.22 8.52 -32.51
CA TYR A 907 -19.36 8.42 -31.06
C TYR A 907 -18.05 7.82 -30.52
N ALA A 908 -17.52 8.42 -29.46
CA ALA A 908 -16.21 8.09 -28.91
C ALA A 908 -16.22 8.26 -27.39
N GLY A 909 -15.55 7.35 -26.69
CA GLY A 909 -15.26 7.46 -25.26
C GLY A 909 -14.24 8.58 -24.95
N GLU A 910 -14.02 8.87 -23.67
CA GLU A 910 -13.22 10.03 -23.23
C GLU A 910 -11.78 10.04 -23.78
N SER A 911 -11.05 8.92 -23.70
CA SER A 911 -9.67 8.85 -24.22
C SER A 911 -9.61 9.04 -25.74
N GLU A 912 -10.60 8.54 -26.49
CA GLU A 912 -10.67 8.76 -27.93
C GLU A 912 -11.10 10.19 -28.26
N ARG A 913 -12.01 10.77 -27.48
CA ARG A 913 -12.45 12.17 -27.58
C ARG A 913 -11.26 13.14 -27.46
N GLU A 914 -10.37 12.94 -26.48
CA GLU A 914 -9.17 13.75 -26.31
C GLU A 914 -8.27 13.70 -27.56
N ARG A 915 -7.99 12.49 -28.06
CA ARG A 915 -7.19 12.29 -29.29
C ARG A 915 -7.83 12.95 -30.51
N ILE A 916 -9.14 12.82 -30.68
CA ILE A 916 -9.88 13.46 -31.80
C ILE A 916 -9.74 14.98 -31.72
N ASN A 917 -9.89 15.57 -30.53
CA ASN A 917 -9.76 17.00 -30.33
C ASN A 917 -8.32 17.51 -30.52
N GLN A 918 -7.31 16.70 -30.21
CA GLN A 918 -5.92 17.08 -30.40
C GLN A 918 -5.48 16.96 -31.87
N ASP A 919 -5.73 15.81 -32.49
CA ASP A 919 -5.13 15.43 -33.77
C ASP A 919 -6.08 15.62 -34.96
N PHE A 920 -7.40 15.61 -34.73
CA PHE A 920 -8.42 15.59 -35.76
C PHE A 920 -9.45 16.73 -35.67
N ALA A 921 -9.19 17.79 -34.89
CA ALA A 921 -10.09 18.94 -34.73
C ALA A 921 -10.43 19.72 -36.02
N ASN A 922 -9.69 19.51 -37.10
CA ASN A 922 -10.04 20.08 -38.42
C ASN A 922 -11.08 19.22 -39.17
N GLU A 923 -11.19 17.93 -38.83
CA GLU A 923 -12.06 16.95 -39.49
C GLU A 923 -13.33 16.68 -38.69
N PHE A 924 -13.27 16.82 -37.36
CA PHE A 924 -14.41 16.64 -36.47
C PHE A 924 -14.64 17.86 -35.59
N THR A 925 -15.91 18.13 -35.30
CA THR A 925 -16.35 19.11 -34.30
C THR A 925 -17.11 18.36 -33.22
N GLU A 926 -16.64 18.43 -31.97
CA GLU A 926 -17.37 17.90 -30.80
C GLU A 926 -18.69 18.67 -30.63
N GLU A 927 -19.81 17.94 -30.56
CA GLU A 927 -21.12 18.51 -30.20
C GLU A 927 -21.41 18.38 -28.69
N GLY A 928 -20.71 17.46 -28.01
CA GLY A 928 -20.78 17.23 -26.56
C GLY A 928 -21.16 15.80 -26.21
N LEU A 929 -21.48 15.57 -24.94
CA LEU A 929 -21.96 14.30 -24.42
C LEU A 929 -23.25 13.87 -25.14
N ALA A 930 -23.30 12.60 -25.57
CA ALA A 930 -24.45 12.00 -26.22
C ALA A 930 -25.29 11.16 -25.26
N PHE A 931 -24.67 10.23 -24.56
CA PHE A 931 -25.27 9.29 -23.62
C PHE A 931 -24.18 8.57 -22.80
N TYR A 932 -24.59 7.82 -21.77
CA TYR A 932 -23.73 6.91 -21.00
C TYR A 932 -24.08 5.46 -21.33
N ALA A 933 -23.09 4.58 -21.46
CA ALA A 933 -23.27 3.18 -21.83
C ALA A 933 -22.19 2.31 -21.15
N TYR A 934 -22.40 1.00 -21.09
CA TYR A 934 -21.39 0.08 -20.55
C TYR A 934 -20.17 0.04 -21.48
N GLU A 935 -19.00 -0.21 -20.89
CA GLU A 935 -17.77 -0.38 -21.66
C GLU A 935 -17.83 -1.62 -22.56
N ALA A 936 -17.07 -1.61 -23.65
CA ALA A 936 -16.99 -2.74 -24.56
C ALA A 936 -16.29 -3.92 -23.87
N GLY A 937 -17.00 -5.04 -23.70
CA GLY A 937 -16.46 -6.25 -23.07
C GLY A 937 -16.88 -6.43 -21.61
N SER A 938 -17.70 -5.54 -21.03
CA SER A 938 -18.18 -5.70 -19.65
C SER A 938 -19.16 -6.88 -19.51
N GLY A 939 -19.81 -7.29 -20.60
CA GLY A 939 -20.79 -8.39 -20.57
C GLY A 939 -22.10 -8.03 -19.86
N GLN A 940 -22.29 -6.76 -19.50
CA GLN A 940 -23.46 -6.25 -18.78
C GLN A 940 -24.57 -5.76 -19.72
N GLY A 941 -24.31 -5.70 -21.04
CA GLY A 941 -25.29 -5.17 -21.99
C GLY A 941 -25.24 -5.77 -23.40
N ALA A 942 -26.01 -5.17 -24.30
CA ALA A 942 -26.07 -5.54 -25.69
C ALA A 942 -24.97 -4.84 -26.49
N GLU A 943 -24.04 -5.61 -27.07
CA GLU A 943 -22.91 -5.08 -27.84
C GLU A 943 -23.34 -4.23 -29.06
N PHE A 944 -22.70 -3.07 -29.21
CA PHE A 944 -22.75 -2.24 -30.41
C PHE A 944 -21.38 -2.18 -31.10
N THR A 945 -21.28 -2.82 -32.27
CA THR A 945 -20.07 -2.88 -33.08
C THR A 945 -19.91 -1.64 -33.95
N ARG A 946 -18.69 -1.08 -34.02
CA ARG A 946 -18.31 0.02 -34.91
C ARG A 946 -17.76 -0.51 -36.25
N PHE A 947 -18.25 0.07 -37.33
CA PHE A 947 -17.81 -0.20 -38.69
C PHE A 947 -17.39 1.09 -39.40
N GLN A 948 -16.22 1.09 -40.03
CA GLN A 948 -15.72 2.17 -40.87
C GLN A 948 -16.04 1.91 -42.36
N ASN A 949 -16.53 2.92 -43.06
CA ASN A 949 -16.79 2.84 -44.51
C ASN A 949 -15.52 3.20 -45.33
N GLU A 950 -14.99 2.26 -46.12
CA GLU A 950 -13.78 2.51 -46.93
C GLU A 950 -14.02 3.41 -48.15
N ASP A 951 -15.26 3.44 -48.68
CA ASP A 951 -15.57 4.22 -49.87
C ASP A 951 -15.65 5.73 -49.56
N ILE A 952 -15.95 6.08 -48.31
CA ILE A 952 -16.16 7.47 -47.86
C ILE A 952 -15.38 7.66 -46.55
N PRO A 953 -14.18 8.28 -46.60
CA PRO A 953 -13.34 8.48 -45.43
C PRO A 953 -14.08 9.12 -44.26
N SER A 954 -13.70 8.69 -43.05
CA SER A 954 -14.18 9.26 -41.78
C SER A 954 -15.70 9.11 -41.58
N THR A 955 -16.31 8.07 -42.17
CA THR A 955 -17.73 7.73 -42.00
C THR A 955 -17.87 6.40 -41.28
N TYR A 956 -18.63 6.42 -40.17
CA TYR A 956 -18.79 5.29 -39.27
C TYR A 956 -20.26 4.86 -39.14
N LEU A 957 -20.46 3.61 -38.78
CA LEU A 957 -21.73 2.97 -38.50
C LEU A 957 -21.61 2.18 -37.21
N PHE A 958 -22.64 2.26 -36.36
CA PHE A 958 -22.74 1.47 -35.14
C PHE A 958 -23.97 0.57 -35.26
N ALA A 959 -23.81 -0.71 -34.97
CA ALA A 959 -24.85 -1.72 -35.18
C ALA A 959 -24.84 -2.74 -34.05
N GLY A 960 -26.04 -3.14 -33.60
CA GLY A 960 -26.18 -4.28 -32.70
C GLY A 960 -25.96 -5.62 -33.41
N GLU A 961 -25.75 -6.69 -32.66
CA GLU A 961 -25.16 -7.94 -33.18
C GLU A 961 -25.88 -8.55 -34.41
N SER A 962 -27.22 -8.56 -34.43
CA SER A 962 -27.97 -9.06 -35.59
C SER A 962 -27.72 -8.24 -36.87
N GLU A 963 -27.53 -6.92 -36.74
CA GLU A 963 -27.23 -6.03 -37.85
C GLU A 963 -25.74 -6.11 -38.23
N SER A 964 -24.84 -6.21 -37.24
CA SER A 964 -23.40 -6.48 -37.44
C SER A 964 -23.18 -7.75 -38.26
N ALA A 965 -23.85 -8.85 -37.94
CA ALA A 965 -23.79 -10.09 -38.73
C ALA A 965 -24.23 -9.89 -40.20
N SER A 966 -25.28 -9.10 -40.42
CA SER A 966 -25.74 -8.76 -41.77
C SER A 966 -24.76 -7.87 -42.53
N ILE A 967 -24.09 -6.92 -41.85
CA ILE A 967 -23.05 -6.05 -42.43
C ILE A 967 -21.86 -6.89 -42.89
N ARG A 968 -21.34 -7.76 -42.01
CA ARG A 968 -20.24 -8.69 -42.31
C ARG A 968 -20.53 -9.55 -43.54
N GLU A 969 -21.77 -10.02 -43.72
CA GLU A 969 -22.15 -10.88 -44.86
C GLU A 969 -22.38 -10.09 -46.17
N ASN A 970 -23.02 -8.93 -46.11
CA ASN A 970 -23.60 -8.28 -47.28
C ASN A 970 -22.89 -7.00 -47.74
N PHE A 971 -22.05 -6.39 -46.91
CA PHE A 971 -21.48 -5.05 -47.15
C PHE A 971 -19.95 -5.05 -46.99
N PRO A 972 -19.20 -5.62 -47.93
CA PRO A 972 -17.74 -5.82 -47.83
C PRO A 972 -16.92 -4.52 -47.88
N ASN A 973 -17.55 -3.36 -48.10
CA ASN A 973 -16.92 -2.04 -48.09
C ASN A 973 -16.90 -1.41 -46.67
N PHE A 974 -17.43 -2.10 -45.68
CA PHE A 974 -17.34 -1.72 -44.27
C PHE A 974 -16.32 -2.62 -43.58
N ILE A 975 -15.36 -2.00 -42.88
CA ILE A 975 -14.37 -2.68 -42.04
C ILE A 975 -14.83 -2.57 -40.60
N GLU A 976 -14.87 -3.71 -39.93
CA GLU A 976 -15.18 -3.81 -38.50
C GLU A 976 -14.00 -3.34 -37.67
N GLU A 977 -14.26 -2.47 -36.70
CA GLU A 977 -13.26 -1.95 -35.76
C GLU A 977 -13.40 -2.52 -34.34
N GLY A 978 -14.42 -3.35 -34.10
CA GLY A 978 -14.70 -3.98 -32.80
C GLY A 978 -15.98 -3.46 -32.14
N VAL A 979 -16.29 -4.00 -30.95
CA VAL A 979 -17.34 -3.48 -30.06
C VAL A 979 -16.90 -2.10 -29.55
N ALA A 980 -17.81 -1.13 -29.59
CA ALA A 980 -17.52 0.24 -29.17
C ALA A 980 -18.14 0.60 -27.82
N PHE A 981 -19.25 -0.03 -27.47
CA PHE A 981 -19.93 0.06 -26.17
C PHE A 981 -20.98 -1.04 -26.08
N GLU A 982 -21.49 -1.28 -24.88
CA GLU A 982 -22.63 -2.15 -24.59
C GLU A 982 -23.84 -1.32 -24.13
N ALA A 983 -25.00 -1.54 -24.75
CA ALA A 983 -26.23 -0.83 -24.43
C ALA A 983 -27.03 -1.55 -23.33
N ILE A 984 -27.76 -0.80 -22.51
CA ILE A 984 -28.54 -1.38 -21.40
C ILE A 984 -29.66 -2.28 -21.98
N GLU A 985 -29.69 -3.54 -21.54
CA GLU A 985 -30.80 -4.46 -21.81
C GLU A 985 -31.88 -4.26 -20.75
N VAL A 986 -33.03 -3.70 -21.15
CA VAL A 986 -34.19 -3.62 -20.26
C VAL A 986 -35.00 -4.90 -20.44
N GLU A 987 -35.12 -5.72 -19.40
CA GLU A 987 -36.10 -6.82 -19.39
C GLU A 987 -37.51 -6.23 -19.60
N MET A 988 -38.17 -6.63 -20.69
CA MET A 988 -39.52 -6.16 -21.05
C MET A 988 -40.65 -7.01 -20.49
#